data_AF-A0A7M7HJ34-F1
#
_entry.id   AF-A0A7M7HJ34-F1
#
_cell.length_a   1.000
_cell.length_b   1.000
_cell.length_c   1.000
_cell.angle_alpha   90.00
_cell.angle_beta   90.00
_cell.angle_gamma   90.00
#
_symmetry.space_group_name_H-M   'P 1'
#
loop_
_entity.id
_entity.type
_entity.pdbx_description
1 polymer ?
#
loop_
_entity_poly.entity_id
_entity_poly.type
_entity_poly.pdbx_seq_one_letter_code
_entity_poly.pdbx_strand_id
1 'polypeptide(L)'
;MEKMKRTGLHGLCLAVLIVGLAVHEAKAVSVNNDGNITFADLPEGDPYSSPESFDEGSFPLPTTWDFIGNFLSSVSPGEPPYELINTVVGDFSSVDVALLTDNITTYQKNLLGFGVAFVIGVLFILIFPIVALCFCCCRCCCKNCGGKMHMDQKDNSCCRVMVYSILLLVSLVFIFAGAVTALCISGYTGSQAQTLPTRVSDNVQDLVLYLNNTLNEIDFVMTDQLAFTLDQVRDDLNGIGDLVGVPVRESLRTNVGPAIDSVIDMETNIDGTLSSMEAVDTLQATMEINRDTLDTNLTSILTTLSTLCGSCGCCTEATANLRNVQLKADYRDIDIGAGHGSFPQVLVDSSISELTDVSNRNLSEQALEGAQTFEDIPETLRNTTASDVADIIVTIDELEGTLNEFINTTTYTLQSFSGQVEPFDDTANDYLTTYAEDYDKYRAYVMYVFYGFILFIVILFLLGLLIGIFSYDRKASPTDRSSCSNCGGLFLMAGAGFVFIFGAFIMLITALTFIIGGPIDRLVCDPLVSGQLFAQTVDKYDGILEDGYYLGNLVFQDPSVPFQIGGFLDACEQNEAVYTAFLLENLFNITEFTDISSQIPNVDDQFANLTGDFSSVEILTDDTRQTLIDFRDSPADTINWTYFTDELAKVLIYDADGNVDSLSSLITALDTDAAATSSSSDATALNDISADLQTLQDDIVDVLLQDASDIASEIVTLTGYTDVIDTNVNDTIANAETAQDYIDNNVGTVVQASVVDYSARVLGYPEQFVTYATNELETTIGGCRPVYNLWNQAVNTLCIGILRSFNGLWFTLGWCIVFFMPALIFGVKLAKYFRTMDTSDGYSDNDDFEMQGQQHYGNKVAPTTG
;
A
#
# COMPACT_ATOMS: atom_id res chain seq x y z
N MET A 1 -7.67 36.18 -14.96
CA MET A 1 -7.48 35.72 -13.58
C MET A 1 -8.55 34.70 -13.17
N GLU A 2 -9.86 34.94 -13.36
CA GLU A 2 -10.89 33.88 -13.19
C GLU A 2 -10.71 32.65 -14.10
N LYS A 3 -10.28 32.85 -15.35
CA LYS A 3 -9.95 31.75 -16.27
C LYS A 3 -8.65 31.00 -15.92
N MET A 4 -7.79 31.55 -15.06
CA MET A 4 -6.61 30.84 -14.49
C MET A 4 -6.97 30.11 -13.19
N LYS A 5 -7.95 30.61 -12.41
CA LYS A 5 -8.54 29.89 -11.27
C LYS A 5 -9.28 28.61 -11.71
N ARG A 6 -9.97 28.66 -12.86
CA ARG A 6 -10.80 27.56 -13.38
C ARG A 6 -10.03 26.31 -13.81
N THR A 7 -8.77 26.46 -14.25
CA THR A 7 -7.90 25.35 -14.68
C THR A 7 -6.82 25.01 -13.66
N GLY A 8 -6.37 25.97 -12.85
CA GLY A 8 -5.32 25.76 -11.87
C GLY A 8 -5.79 24.99 -10.63
N LEU A 9 -6.99 25.26 -10.11
CA LEU A 9 -7.45 24.69 -8.84
C LEU A 9 -8.20 23.37 -9.00
N HIS A 10 -9.04 23.25 -10.05
CA HIS A 10 -9.56 21.95 -10.48
C HIS A 10 -8.45 21.05 -11.04
N GLY A 11 -7.40 21.63 -11.65
CA GLY A 11 -6.19 20.89 -12.01
C GLY A 11 -5.41 20.42 -10.78
N LEU A 12 -5.22 21.27 -9.76
CA LEU A 12 -4.49 20.93 -8.53
C LEU A 12 -5.22 19.86 -7.70
N CYS A 13 -6.53 19.97 -7.55
CA CYS A 13 -7.32 19.07 -6.73
C CYS A 13 -7.60 17.71 -7.39
N LEU A 14 -7.64 17.66 -8.73
CA LEU A 14 -7.68 16.41 -9.49
C LEU A 14 -6.27 15.80 -9.68
N ALA A 15 -5.21 16.62 -9.57
CA ALA A 15 -3.80 16.20 -9.62
C ALA A 15 -3.26 15.61 -8.31
N VAL A 16 -3.95 15.79 -7.19
CA VAL A 16 -3.49 15.28 -5.88
C VAL A 16 -3.69 13.77 -5.71
N LEU A 17 -4.33 13.09 -6.67
CA LEU A 17 -4.93 11.80 -6.39
C LEU A 17 -4.35 10.61 -7.18
N ILE A 18 -3.61 10.80 -8.26
CA ILE A 18 -3.20 9.66 -9.11
C ILE A 18 -1.86 9.99 -9.79
N VAL A 19 -0.81 9.29 -9.39
CA VAL A 19 0.61 9.47 -9.80
C VAL A 19 1.26 8.10 -9.88
N GLY A 20 2.40 8.02 -10.59
CA GLY A 20 3.06 6.84 -11.15
C GLY A 20 4.39 7.12 -11.91
N LEU A 21 5.61 7.03 -11.31
CA LEU A 21 6.74 6.15 -11.74
C LEU A 21 8.10 6.46 -11.07
N ALA A 22 8.61 5.52 -10.26
CA ALA A 22 10.01 5.31 -9.88
C ALA A 22 10.23 3.82 -9.52
N VAL A 23 10.91 3.10 -10.42
CA VAL A 23 11.31 1.69 -10.29
C VAL A 23 11.90 1.39 -8.90
N HIS A 24 11.14 0.71 -8.06
CA HIS A 24 11.62 0.03 -6.87
C HIS A 24 11.40 -1.47 -7.01
N GLU A 25 12.41 -2.26 -6.63
CA GLU A 25 12.35 -3.71 -6.65
C GLU A 25 11.18 -4.19 -5.78
N ALA A 26 10.09 -4.62 -6.42
CA ALA A 26 8.88 -5.09 -5.77
C ALA A 26 9.20 -6.19 -4.74
N LYS A 27 8.91 -5.91 -3.47
CA LYS A 27 8.90 -6.93 -2.41
C LYS A 27 7.54 -7.61 -2.38
N ALA A 28 7.50 -8.80 -2.99
CA ALA A 28 6.53 -9.89 -2.84
C ALA A 28 5.03 -9.50 -2.81
N VAL A 29 4.40 -9.58 -3.99
CA VAL A 29 2.95 -9.64 -4.15
C VAL A 29 2.59 -11.11 -4.46
N SER A 30 1.58 -11.66 -3.80
CA SER A 30 1.13 -13.04 -4.01
C SER A 30 -0.37 -13.12 -4.19
N VAL A 31 -0.81 -13.99 -5.09
CA VAL A 31 -2.22 -14.36 -5.27
C VAL A 31 -2.42 -15.77 -4.75
N ASN A 32 -3.46 -15.97 -3.94
CA ASN A 32 -3.82 -17.31 -3.49
C ASN A 32 -4.66 -18.05 -4.55
N ASN A 33 -4.91 -19.34 -4.34
CA ASN A 33 -5.68 -20.15 -5.30
C ASN A 33 -7.14 -19.67 -5.48
N ASP A 34 -7.67 -18.89 -4.52
CA ASP A 34 -9.03 -18.36 -4.54
C ASP A 34 -9.14 -17.00 -5.28
N GLY A 35 -8.04 -16.51 -5.86
CA GLY A 35 -8.02 -15.23 -6.59
C GLY A 35 -7.95 -13.99 -5.69
N ASN A 36 -7.42 -14.11 -4.47
CA ASN A 36 -7.24 -13.00 -3.55
C ASN A 36 -5.79 -12.47 -3.57
N ILE A 37 -5.62 -11.19 -3.88
CA ILE A 37 -4.33 -10.48 -3.93
C ILE A 37 -3.92 -10.02 -2.54
N THR A 38 -2.65 -10.17 -2.20
CA THR A 38 -2.03 -9.51 -1.04
C THR A 38 -1.14 -8.37 -1.52
N PHE A 39 -1.62 -7.14 -1.42
CA PHE A 39 -0.87 -5.94 -1.79
C PHE A 39 0.29 -5.68 -0.83
N ALA A 40 1.36 -5.08 -1.35
CA ALA A 40 2.53 -4.73 -0.56
C ALA A 40 2.33 -3.40 0.19
N ASP A 41 3.01 -3.24 1.34
CA ASP A 41 2.99 -2.00 2.11
C ASP A 41 3.59 -0.83 1.29
N LEU A 42 3.09 0.39 1.53
CA LEU A 42 3.60 1.61 0.89
C LEU A 42 5.12 1.78 1.11
N PRO A 43 5.84 2.38 0.13
CA PRO A 43 7.27 2.63 0.26
C PRO A 43 7.56 3.59 1.42
N GLU A 44 8.65 3.33 2.15
CA GLU A 44 9.11 4.24 3.19
C GLU A 44 9.71 5.50 2.54
N GLY A 45 9.12 6.66 2.80
CA GLY A 45 9.59 7.94 2.30
C GLY A 45 10.89 8.41 2.95
N ASP A 46 11.55 9.38 2.31
CA ASP A 46 12.74 10.01 2.88
C ASP A 46 12.39 10.79 4.16
N PRO A 47 13.26 10.78 5.19
CA PRO A 47 12.97 11.39 6.48
C PRO A 47 13.00 12.93 6.42
N TYR A 48 12.04 13.56 7.08
CA TYR A 48 11.95 15.02 7.22
C TYR A 48 12.99 15.59 8.20
N SER A 49 13.44 16.80 7.93
CA SER A 49 14.46 17.50 8.73
C SER A 49 13.87 18.35 9.88
N SER A 50 12.65 18.85 9.70
CA SER A 50 11.99 19.76 10.63
C SER A 50 11.50 19.02 11.88
N PRO A 51 11.79 19.54 13.09
CA PRO A 51 11.38 18.90 14.32
C PRO A 51 9.87 19.05 14.56
N GLU A 52 9.28 18.04 15.21
CA GLU A 52 7.84 18.04 15.57
C GLU A 52 7.45 19.18 16.52
N SER A 53 8.38 19.70 17.31
CA SER A 53 8.14 20.78 18.26
C SER A 53 9.01 22.00 17.97
N PHE A 54 8.44 23.20 18.12
CA PHE A 54 9.20 24.43 18.06
C PHE A 54 10.13 24.56 19.26
N ASP A 55 11.44 24.68 19.01
CA ASP A 55 12.41 25.02 20.05
C ASP A 55 12.51 26.54 20.21
N GLU A 56 11.87 27.07 21.26
CA GLU A 56 11.96 28.48 21.63
C GLU A 56 13.40 28.90 22.03
N GLY A 57 14.29 27.96 22.35
CA GLY A 57 15.61 28.24 22.88
C GLY A 57 15.59 28.73 24.33
N SER A 58 16.77 28.80 24.95
CA SER A 58 16.89 29.17 26.37
C SER A 58 17.07 30.67 26.58
N PHE A 59 15.99 31.39 26.87
CA PHE A 59 16.08 32.76 27.36
C PHE A 59 16.41 32.78 28.86
N PRO A 60 17.49 33.47 29.31
CA PRO A 60 17.92 33.43 30.72
C PRO A 60 16.96 34.10 31.72
N LEU A 61 15.98 34.88 31.26
CA LEU A 61 15.02 35.61 32.11
C LEU A 61 13.56 35.38 31.64
N PRO A 62 13.05 34.14 31.63
CA PRO A 62 11.80 33.77 30.95
C PRO A 62 10.58 34.60 31.40
N THR A 63 10.53 35.00 32.68
CA THR A 63 9.47 35.87 33.23
C THR A 63 9.35 37.22 32.54
N THR A 64 10.35 37.67 31.78
CA THR A 64 10.30 38.91 31.01
C THR A 64 9.20 38.86 29.95
N TRP A 65 9.01 37.71 29.31
CA TRP A 65 7.94 37.52 28.32
C TRP A 65 6.58 37.62 28.97
N ASP A 66 6.41 37.03 30.17
CA ASP A 66 5.18 37.16 30.94
C ASP A 66 4.89 38.63 31.32
N PHE A 67 5.90 39.41 31.68
CA PHE A 67 5.69 40.84 31.98
C PHE A 67 5.24 41.64 30.75
N ILE A 68 5.82 41.37 29.59
CA ILE A 68 5.45 42.00 28.33
C ILE A 68 4.02 41.61 27.96
N GLY A 69 3.70 40.31 27.99
CA GLY A 69 2.37 39.77 27.70
C GLY A 69 1.31 40.30 28.67
N ASN A 70 1.59 40.39 29.97
CA ASN A 70 0.67 40.96 30.96
C ASN A 70 0.49 42.47 30.83
N PHE A 71 1.52 43.18 30.38
CA PHE A 71 1.40 44.60 30.05
C PHE A 71 0.50 44.79 28.83
N LEU A 72 0.74 44.06 27.75
CA LEU A 72 -0.04 44.12 26.50
C LEU A 72 -1.50 43.65 26.72
N SER A 73 -1.69 42.49 27.35
CA SER A 73 -2.55 42.27 28.53
C SER A 73 -3.52 43.38 28.91
N SER A 74 -2.96 44.29 29.69
CA SER A 74 -3.64 45.38 30.37
C SER A 74 -3.92 46.56 29.45
N VAL A 75 -3.09 46.76 28.41
CA VAL A 75 -3.26 47.81 27.40
C VAL A 75 -4.41 47.50 26.46
N SER A 76 -4.57 46.23 26.08
CA SER A 76 -5.65 45.72 25.23
C SER A 76 -6.31 44.52 25.90
N PRO A 77 -7.23 44.75 26.85
CA PRO A 77 -7.93 43.67 27.56
C PRO A 77 -9.07 43.04 26.75
N GLY A 78 -9.51 43.66 25.64
CA GLY A 78 -10.53 43.08 24.77
C GLY A 78 -9.95 42.03 23.83
N GLU A 79 -10.82 41.13 23.38
CA GLU A 79 -10.51 40.17 22.32
C GLU A 79 -10.22 40.89 21.00
N PRO A 80 -9.36 40.32 20.13
CA PRO A 80 -9.09 40.91 18.82
C PRO A 80 -10.39 41.27 18.08
N PRO A 81 -10.46 42.43 17.41
CA PRO A 81 -11.66 42.85 16.71
C PRO A 81 -11.79 42.06 15.40
N TYR A 82 -12.19 40.79 15.51
CA TYR A 82 -12.27 39.88 14.36
C TYR A 82 -13.10 40.50 13.24
N GLU A 83 -14.23 41.16 13.51
CA GLU A 83 -15.02 41.85 12.47
C GLU A 83 -14.30 42.97 11.72
N LEU A 84 -13.35 43.68 12.36
CA LEU A 84 -12.51 44.68 11.70
C LEU A 84 -11.41 44.01 10.86
N ILE A 85 -10.75 42.99 11.43
CA ILE A 85 -9.73 42.20 10.71
C ILE A 85 -10.37 41.61 9.45
N ASN A 86 -11.57 41.07 9.61
CA ASN A 86 -12.48 40.56 8.60
C ASN A 86 -12.74 41.57 7.48
N THR A 87 -13.15 42.80 7.83
CA THR A 87 -13.41 43.87 6.86
C THR A 87 -12.15 44.28 6.08
N VAL A 88 -10.99 44.34 6.76
CA VAL A 88 -9.69 44.72 6.15
C VAL A 88 -9.16 43.65 5.20
N VAL A 89 -9.36 42.36 5.52
CA VAL A 89 -8.94 41.22 4.69
C VAL A 89 -9.84 41.05 3.47
N GLY A 90 -11.15 41.29 3.60
CA GLY A 90 -12.12 41.13 2.51
C GLY A 90 -12.03 42.19 1.42
N ASP A 91 -11.85 43.47 1.79
CA ASP A 91 -11.63 44.55 0.84
C ASP A 91 -10.83 45.69 1.48
N PHE A 92 -9.51 45.66 1.30
CA PHE A 92 -8.61 46.70 1.79
C PHE A 92 -8.97 48.10 1.25
N SER A 93 -9.66 48.19 0.11
CA SER A 93 -10.10 49.46 -0.48
C SER A 93 -11.39 50.03 0.14
N SER A 94 -12.12 49.23 0.91
CA SER A 94 -13.30 49.64 1.69
C SER A 94 -12.95 50.27 3.05
N VAL A 95 -11.67 50.22 3.45
CA VAL A 95 -11.17 50.80 4.69
C VAL A 95 -11.09 52.32 4.55
N ASP A 96 -12.23 53.01 4.74
CA ASP A 96 -12.30 54.46 4.85
C ASP A 96 -12.09 54.90 6.32
N VAL A 97 -11.58 56.12 6.50
CA VAL A 97 -11.52 56.81 7.80
C VAL A 97 -12.89 56.82 8.48
N ALA A 98 -13.99 56.86 7.70
CA ALA A 98 -15.36 56.76 8.20
C ALA A 98 -15.66 55.43 8.92
N LEU A 99 -15.18 54.29 8.43
CA LEU A 99 -15.41 52.96 9.02
C LEU A 99 -14.70 52.80 10.38
N LEU A 100 -13.52 53.40 10.51
CA LEU A 100 -12.77 53.50 11.76
C LEU A 100 -13.41 54.50 12.75
N THR A 101 -14.08 55.53 12.23
CA THR A 101 -14.67 56.61 13.05
C THR A 101 -16.05 56.22 13.59
N ASP A 102 -16.89 55.52 12.81
CA ASP A 102 -18.24 55.10 13.23
C ASP A 102 -18.22 53.91 14.22
N ASN A 103 -17.20 53.06 14.17
CA ASN A 103 -17.05 51.89 15.07
C ASN A 103 -16.01 52.09 16.19
N ILE A 104 -15.56 53.33 16.43
CA ILE A 104 -14.53 53.64 17.43
C ILE A 104 -14.93 53.22 18.86
N THR A 105 -16.24 53.22 19.16
CA THR A 105 -16.79 52.75 20.44
C THR A 105 -16.76 51.23 20.58
N THR A 106 -16.84 50.50 19.47
CA THR A 106 -16.85 49.03 19.42
C THR A 106 -15.44 48.47 19.63
N TYR A 107 -14.41 49.13 19.08
CA TYR A 107 -13.01 48.70 19.15
C TYR A 107 -12.19 49.42 20.24
N GLN A 108 -12.87 50.20 21.07
CA GLN A 108 -12.27 50.97 22.16
C GLN A 108 -11.48 50.07 23.12
N LYS A 109 -11.96 48.86 23.44
CA LYS A 109 -11.26 47.95 24.36
C LYS A 109 -9.97 47.33 23.77
N ASN A 110 -9.78 47.42 22.45
CA ASN A 110 -8.67 46.76 21.74
C ASN A 110 -7.57 47.75 21.37
N LEU A 111 -7.94 48.96 20.95
CA LEU A 111 -6.98 49.94 20.40
C LEU A 111 -6.78 51.17 21.30
N LEU A 112 -7.70 51.47 22.23
CA LEU A 112 -7.63 52.69 23.04
C LEU A 112 -6.37 52.73 23.91
N GLY A 113 -6.01 51.61 24.55
CA GLY A 113 -4.83 51.60 25.42
C GLY A 113 -3.53 51.86 24.64
N PHE A 114 -3.40 51.28 23.44
CA PHE A 114 -2.27 51.55 22.55
C PHE A 114 -2.23 53.03 22.14
N GLY A 115 -3.38 53.59 21.73
CA GLY A 115 -3.50 55.01 21.38
C GLY A 115 -3.18 55.94 22.54
N VAL A 116 -3.70 55.66 23.74
CA VAL A 116 -3.44 56.46 24.96
C VAL A 116 -1.96 56.40 25.33
N ALA A 117 -1.35 55.21 25.34
CA ALA A 117 0.07 55.06 25.65
C ALA A 117 0.95 55.77 24.61
N PHE A 118 0.60 55.70 23.32
CA PHE A 118 1.29 56.42 22.25
C PHE A 118 1.17 57.94 22.42
N VAL A 119 -0.03 58.47 22.72
CA VAL A 119 -0.24 59.90 23.00
C VAL A 119 0.56 60.35 24.22
N ILE A 120 0.62 59.56 25.29
CA ILE A 120 1.47 59.83 26.46
C ILE A 120 2.94 59.92 26.03
N GLY A 121 3.40 59.02 25.17
CA GLY A 121 4.75 59.06 24.61
C GLY A 121 5.03 60.31 23.78
N VAL A 122 4.11 60.69 22.89
CA VAL A 122 4.21 61.92 22.07
C VAL A 122 4.22 63.16 22.97
N LEU A 123 3.34 63.22 23.96
CA LEU A 123 3.32 64.32 24.94
C LEU A 123 4.63 64.39 25.70
N PHE A 124 5.21 63.27 26.09
CA PHE A 124 6.54 63.23 26.71
C PHE A 124 7.60 63.80 25.77
N ILE A 125 7.63 63.39 24.50
CA ILE A 125 8.61 63.85 23.50
C ILE A 125 8.51 65.38 23.29
N LEU A 126 7.32 65.97 23.36
CA LEU A 126 7.11 67.40 23.19
C LEU A 126 7.39 68.20 24.48
N ILE A 127 6.89 67.72 25.62
CA ILE A 127 6.95 68.44 26.91
C ILE A 127 8.33 68.31 27.55
N PHE A 128 8.96 67.14 27.48
CA PHE A 128 10.20 66.87 28.19
C PHE A 128 11.37 67.78 27.74
N PRO A 129 11.58 68.08 26.45
CA PRO A 129 12.56 69.08 26.00
C PRO A 129 12.23 70.49 26.47
N ILE A 130 10.94 70.87 26.52
CA ILE A 130 10.52 72.18 27.06
C ILE A 130 10.85 72.25 28.55
N VAL A 131 10.57 71.19 29.32
CA VAL A 131 10.94 71.09 30.74
C VAL A 131 12.46 71.15 30.91
N ALA A 132 13.22 70.47 30.06
CA ALA A 132 14.68 70.52 30.06
C ALA A 132 15.22 71.92 29.78
N LEU A 133 14.67 72.62 28.78
CA LEU A 133 15.02 74.01 28.45
C LEU A 133 14.62 74.96 29.58
N CYS A 134 13.40 74.84 30.12
CA CYS A 134 12.94 75.64 31.26
C CYS A 134 13.83 75.39 32.49
N PHE A 135 14.19 74.15 32.78
CA PHE A 135 15.10 73.80 33.86
C PHE A 135 16.50 74.38 33.64
N CYS A 136 17.03 74.29 32.40
CA CYS A 136 18.31 74.87 32.01
C CYS A 136 18.29 76.41 32.13
N CYS A 137 17.29 77.10 31.58
CA CYS A 137 17.13 78.56 31.68
C CYS A 137 16.92 79.03 33.12
N CYS A 138 16.08 78.33 33.90
CA CYS A 138 15.86 78.65 35.32
C CYS A 138 17.17 78.49 36.11
N ARG A 139 17.97 77.47 35.80
CA ARG A 139 19.23 77.18 36.49
C ARG A 139 20.38 78.11 36.08
N CYS A 140 20.58 78.31 34.78
CA CYS A 140 21.71 79.04 34.22
C CYS A 140 21.47 80.56 34.18
N CYS A 141 20.28 81.01 33.78
CA CYS A 141 19.97 82.44 33.58
C CYS A 141 19.36 83.09 34.82
N CYS A 142 18.40 82.41 35.48
CA CYS A 142 17.68 82.98 36.62
C CYS A 142 18.28 82.60 37.99
N LYS A 143 19.34 81.77 38.00
CA LYS A 143 19.92 81.17 39.21
C LYS A 143 18.87 80.53 40.14
N ASN A 144 17.73 80.05 39.64
CA ASN A 144 16.72 79.29 40.39
C ASN A 144 16.87 77.77 40.12
N CYS A 145 16.00 76.91 40.66
CA CYS A 145 16.07 75.44 40.46
C CYS A 145 17.44 74.82 40.80
N GLY A 146 18.05 75.29 41.90
CA GLY A 146 19.37 74.84 42.37
C GLY A 146 20.55 75.47 41.63
N GLY A 147 20.32 76.50 40.81
CA GLY A 147 21.36 77.36 40.21
C GLY A 147 21.93 78.40 41.18
N LYS A 148 21.14 78.85 42.17
CA LYS A 148 21.64 79.63 43.31
C LYS A 148 22.47 78.67 44.14
N MET A 149 23.78 78.90 44.19
CA MET A 149 24.71 78.18 45.05
C MET A 149 24.52 78.65 46.49
N HIS A 150 23.32 78.44 47.02
CA HIS A 150 22.88 78.86 48.34
C HIS A 150 22.03 77.75 48.96
N MET A 151 22.30 77.44 50.23
CA MET A 151 21.60 76.39 50.96
C MET A 151 21.28 76.77 52.40
N ASP A 152 19.99 76.83 52.71
CA ASP A 152 19.45 76.92 54.08
C ASP A 152 19.73 75.61 54.82
N GLN A 153 20.39 75.68 55.97
CA GLN A 153 20.70 74.52 56.79
C GLN A 153 19.50 74.15 57.67
N LYS A 154 18.71 73.15 57.25
CA LYS A 154 17.54 72.65 57.98
C LYS A 154 17.91 71.50 58.91
N ASP A 155 17.29 71.41 60.09
CA ASP A 155 17.58 70.38 61.11
C ASP A 155 17.50 68.92 60.59
N ASN A 156 16.65 68.66 59.59
CA ASN A 156 16.43 67.31 59.04
C ASN A 156 17.28 66.99 57.78
N SER A 157 18.34 67.75 57.51
CA SER A 157 19.15 67.61 56.28
C SER A 157 19.76 66.21 56.11
N CYS A 158 20.19 65.56 57.20
CA CYS A 158 20.77 64.21 57.15
C CYS A 158 19.74 63.13 56.72
N CYS A 159 18.51 63.21 57.23
CA CYS A 159 17.45 62.28 56.86
C CYS A 159 17.06 62.45 55.38
N ARG A 160 17.01 63.70 54.88
CA ARG A 160 16.71 63.98 53.47
C ARG A 160 17.77 63.46 52.51
N VAL A 161 19.04 63.64 52.84
CA VAL A 161 20.16 63.08 52.05
C VAL A 161 20.05 61.56 52.00
N MET A 162 19.82 60.90 53.14
CA MET A 162 19.65 59.45 53.18
C MET A 162 18.47 58.95 52.34
N VAL A 163 17.30 59.57 52.46
CA VAL A 163 16.09 59.18 51.71
C VAL A 163 16.29 59.39 50.20
N TYR A 164 16.81 60.54 49.77
CA TYR A 164 17.08 60.78 48.35
C TYR A 164 18.14 59.85 47.79
N SER A 165 19.17 59.50 48.57
CA SER A 165 20.18 58.52 48.20
C SER A 165 19.58 57.12 48.01
N ILE A 166 18.71 56.67 48.91
CA ILE A 166 18.05 55.36 48.81
C ILE A 166 17.13 55.33 47.59
N LEU A 167 16.29 56.35 47.39
CA LEU A 167 15.37 56.41 46.24
C LEU A 167 16.12 56.51 44.91
N LEU A 168 17.24 57.23 44.87
CA LEU A 168 18.11 57.26 43.71
C LEU A 168 18.73 55.87 43.48
N LEU A 169 19.28 55.23 44.51
CA LEU A 169 19.88 53.89 44.39
C LEU A 169 18.87 52.86 43.88
N VAL A 170 17.65 52.83 44.43
CA VAL A 170 16.58 51.94 43.98
C VAL A 170 16.26 52.18 42.52
N SER A 171 16.11 53.44 42.10
CA SER A 171 15.87 53.79 40.70
C SER A 171 17.00 53.31 39.80
N LEU A 172 18.26 53.48 40.22
CA LEU A 172 19.44 53.02 39.45
C LEU A 172 19.52 51.49 39.34
N VAL A 173 19.13 50.75 40.39
CA VAL A 173 19.05 49.28 40.34
C VAL A 173 18.01 48.83 39.31
N PHE A 174 16.84 49.46 39.27
CA PHE A 174 15.82 49.14 38.28
C PHE A 174 16.24 49.50 36.85
N ILE A 175 16.92 50.62 36.63
CA ILE A 175 17.46 50.98 35.30
C ILE A 175 18.54 49.98 34.89
N PHE A 176 19.44 49.61 35.81
CA PHE A 176 20.47 48.61 35.55
C PHE A 176 19.86 47.26 35.18
N ALA A 177 18.85 46.81 35.93
CA ALA A 177 18.12 45.57 35.62
C ALA A 177 17.50 45.63 34.21
N GLY A 178 16.80 46.71 33.85
CA GLY A 178 16.23 46.89 32.50
C GLY A 178 17.28 46.85 31.38
N ALA A 179 18.44 47.50 31.59
CA ALA A 179 19.54 47.47 30.63
C ALA A 179 20.18 46.09 30.49
N VAL A 180 20.34 45.34 31.59
CA VAL A 180 20.84 43.95 31.55
C VAL A 180 19.85 43.03 30.83
N THR A 181 18.55 43.14 31.14
CA THR A 181 17.50 42.38 30.44
C THR A 181 17.52 42.64 28.94
N ALA A 182 17.72 43.90 28.52
CA ALA A 182 17.82 44.24 27.10
C ALA A 182 19.03 43.61 26.40
N LEU A 183 20.18 43.55 27.08
CA LEU A 183 21.37 42.87 26.56
C LEU A 183 21.15 41.35 26.44
N CYS A 184 20.45 40.74 27.39
CA CYS A 184 20.03 39.34 27.29
C CYS A 184 19.08 39.12 26.11
N ILE A 185 18.10 40.00 25.91
CA ILE A 185 17.17 39.93 24.76
C ILE A 185 17.95 40.03 23.46
N SER A 186 18.90 40.97 23.34
CA SER A 186 19.75 41.10 22.15
C SER A 186 20.56 39.83 21.86
N GLY A 187 21.07 39.16 22.90
CA GLY A 187 21.75 37.87 22.76
C GLY A 187 20.81 36.78 22.25
N TYR A 188 19.60 36.69 22.82
CA TYR A 188 18.57 35.75 22.39
C TYR A 188 18.14 35.99 20.93
N THR A 189 17.92 37.23 20.52
CA THR A 189 17.58 37.54 19.12
C THR A 189 18.72 37.20 18.17
N GLY A 190 19.98 37.31 18.61
CA GLY A 190 21.15 36.84 17.86
C GLY A 190 21.16 35.33 17.65
N SER A 191 20.85 34.53 18.69
CA SER A 191 20.72 33.07 18.54
C SER A 191 19.57 32.68 17.60
N GLN A 192 18.41 33.35 17.70
CA GLN A 192 17.28 33.07 16.81
C GLN A 192 17.58 33.45 15.36
N ALA A 193 18.30 34.57 15.13
CA ALA A 193 18.72 34.98 13.80
C ALA A 193 19.67 33.98 13.14
N GLN A 194 20.56 33.33 13.90
CA GLN A 194 21.48 32.31 13.37
C GLN A 194 20.78 31.01 12.97
N THR A 195 19.71 30.63 13.66
CA THR A 195 18.93 29.42 13.33
C THR A 195 17.88 29.65 12.24
N LEU A 196 17.55 30.92 11.94
CA LEU A 196 16.48 31.28 11.01
C LEU A 196 16.71 30.79 9.56
N PRO A 197 17.91 30.89 8.95
CA PRO A 197 18.14 30.41 7.59
C PRO A 197 17.91 28.91 7.47
N THR A 198 18.51 28.12 8.38
CA THR A 198 18.34 26.67 8.43
C THR A 198 16.88 26.29 8.65
N ARG A 199 16.17 26.91 9.60
CA ARG A 199 14.74 26.63 9.82
C ARG A 199 13.86 26.92 8.63
N VAL A 200 14.12 27.99 7.89
CA VAL A 200 13.33 28.30 6.68
C VAL A 200 13.67 27.31 5.57
N SER A 201 14.95 26.99 5.40
CA SER A 201 15.40 26.05 4.38
C SER A 201 14.89 24.63 4.63
N ASP A 202 15.03 24.12 5.85
CA ASP A 202 14.50 22.81 6.27
C ASP A 202 12.99 22.73 6.04
N ASN A 203 12.22 23.78 6.37
CA ASN A 203 10.78 23.81 6.12
C ASN A 203 10.46 23.77 4.61
N VAL A 204 11.14 24.57 3.78
CA VAL A 204 10.88 24.58 2.33
C VAL A 204 11.27 23.25 1.69
N GLN A 205 12.39 22.66 2.11
CA GLN A 205 12.85 21.35 1.63
C GLN A 205 11.91 20.24 2.09
N ASP A 206 11.43 20.25 3.33
CA ASP A 206 10.46 19.27 3.81
C ASP A 206 9.11 19.39 3.11
N LEU A 207 8.70 20.59 2.68
CA LEU A 207 7.50 20.75 1.84
C LEU A 207 7.68 20.07 0.47
N VAL A 208 8.84 20.27 -0.17
CA VAL A 208 9.20 19.60 -1.43
C VAL A 208 9.29 18.10 -1.23
N LEU A 209 9.92 17.64 -0.14
CA LEU A 209 10.07 16.23 0.20
C LEU A 209 8.72 15.58 0.49
N TYR A 210 7.82 16.28 1.18
CA TYR A 210 6.46 15.82 1.45
C TYR A 210 5.69 15.57 0.15
N LEU A 211 5.78 16.51 -0.80
CA LEU A 211 5.19 16.33 -2.11
C LEU A 211 5.81 15.11 -2.82
N ASN A 212 7.14 15.00 -2.88
CA ASN A 212 7.81 13.89 -3.54
C ASN A 212 7.50 12.52 -2.90
N ASN A 213 7.50 12.43 -1.57
CA ASN A 213 7.14 11.20 -0.84
C ASN A 213 5.69 10.80 -1.14
N THR A 214 4.75 11.75 -1.05
CA THR A 214 3.33 11.50 -1.39
C THR A 214 3.20 11.04 -2.84
N LEU A 215 3.96 11.62 -3.77
CA LEU A 215 3.95 11.21 -5.17
C LEU A 215 4.47 9.80 -5.38
N ASN A 216 5.53 9.41 -4.68
CA ASN A 216 6.09 8.05 -4.74
C ASN A 216 5.12 7.01 -4.16
N GLU A 217 4.39 7.34 -3.09
CA GLU A 217 3.35 6.47 -2.53
C GLU A 217 2.20 6.24 -3.51
N ILE A 218 1.68 7.33 -4.11
CA ILE A 218 0.61 7.21 -5.12
C ILE A 218 1.13 6.44 -6.33
N ASP A 219 2.38 6.69 -6.75
CA ASP A 219 3.02 5.97 -7.83
C ASP A 219 3.05 4.46 -7.64
N PHE A 220 3.56 4.06 -6.50
CA PHE A 220 3.63 2.67 -6.15
C PHE A 220 2.25 1.99 -6.23
N VAL A 221 1.19 2.65 -5.76
CA VAL A 221 -0.18 2.13 -5.84
C VAL A 221 -0.65 2.06 -7.30
N MET A 222 -0.55 3.14 -8.07
CA MET A 222 -1.19 3.24 -9.38
C MET A 222 -0.36 2.66 -10.54
N THR A 223 0.93 2.44 -10.34
CA THR A 223 1.79 1.81 -11.34
C THR A 223 2.12 0.39 -10.94
N ASP A 224 2.79 0.18 -9.81
CA ASP A 224 3.32 -1.14 -9.47
C ASP A 224 2.19 -2.10 -9.05
N GLN A 225 1.32 -1.68 -8.13
CA GLN A 225 0.22 -2.54 -7.66
C GLN A 225 -0.89 -2.70 -8.70
N LEU A 226 -1.19 -1.66 -9.49
CA LEU A 226 -2.13 -1.76 -10.61
C LEU A 226 -1.57 -2.67 -11.71
N ALA A 227 -0.33 -2.49 -12.14
CA ALA A 227 0.27 -3.34 -13.18
C ALA A 227 0.27 -4.81 -12.75
N PHE A 228 0.62 -5.10 -11.49
CA PHE A 228 0.50 -6.46 -10.95
C PHE A 228 -0.93 -6.99 -11.05
N THR A 229 -1.93 -6.19 -10.69
CA THR A 229 -3.34 -6.57 -10.75
C THR A 229 -3.76 -6.88 -12.19
N LEU A 230 -3.38 -6.03 -13.14
CA LEU A 230 -3.71 -6.22 -14.55
C LEU A 230 -2.95 -7.39 -15.18
N ASP A 231 -1.71 -7.62 -14.77
CA ASP A 231 -0.95 -8.81 -15.18
C ASP A 231 -1.61 -10.09 -14.65
N GLN A 232 -2.11 -10.10 -13.41
CA GLN A 232 -2.87 -11.25 -12.90
C GLN A 232 -4.17 -11.47 -13.69
N VAL A 233 -4.87 -10.39 -14.05
CA VAL A 233 -6.04 -10.47 -14.94
C VAL A 233 -5.66 -11.11 -16.28
N ARG A 234 -4.54 -10.70 -16.90
CA ARG A 234 -4.03 -11.29 -18.15
C ARG A 234 -3.64 -12.76 -17.98
N ASP A 235 -3.00 -13.11 -16.88
CA ASP A 235 -2.59 -14.49 -16.59
C ASP A 235 -3.80 -15.41 -16.48
N ASP A 236 -4.83 -15.01 -15.74
CA ASP A 236 -6.07 -15.78 -15.63
C ASP A 236 -6.84 -15.79 -16.95
N LEU A 237 -6.85 -14.68 -17.70
CA LEU A 237 -7.46 -14.58 -19.03
C LEU A 237 -6.86 -15.59 -20.02
N ASN A 238 -5.52 -15.66 -20.07
CA ASN A 238 -4.79 -16.63 -20.88
C ASN A 238 -4.93 -18.07 -20.34
N GLY A 239 -5.21 -18.21 -19.04
CA GLY A 239 -5.43 -19.46 -18.31
C GLY A 239 -6.83 -20.07 -18.46
N ILE A 240 -7.68 -19.60 -19.37
CA ILE A 240 -9.06 -20.08 -19.55
C ILE A 240 -9.17 -21.60 -19.75
N GLY A 241 -8.17 -22.23 -20.38
CA GLY A 241 -8.12 -23.69 -20.53
C GLY A 241 -8.10 -24.42 -19.19
N ASP A 242 -7.34 -23.92 -18.23
CA ASP A 242 -7.23 -24.51 -16.89
C ASP A 242 -8.40 -24.09 -15.98
N LEU A 243 -8.80 -22.81 -16.04
CA LEU A 243 -9.81 -22.24 -15.14
C LEU A 243 -11.25 -22.55 -15.55
N VAL A 244 -11.51 -22.77 -16.83
CA VAL A 244 -12.84 -23.14 -17.36
C VAL A 244 -12.81 -24.52 -18.00
N GLY A 245 -11.84 -24.77 -18.86
CA GLY A 245 -11.78 -26.00 -19.66
C GLY A 245 -11.63 -27.29 -18.83
N VAL A 246 -10.74 -27.31 -17.83
CA VAL A 246 -10.58 -28.47 -16.93
C VAL A 246 -11.86 -28.74 -16.11
N PRO A 247 -12.48 -27.75 -15.43
CA PRO A 247 -13.78 -27.94 -14.77
C PRO A 247 -14.88 -28.47 -15.70
N VAL A 248 -14.95 -27.96 -16.94
CA VAL A 248 -15.90 -28.43 -17.96
C VAL A 248 -15.67 -29.90 -18.28
N ARG A 249 -14.43 -30.29 -18.58
CA ARG A 249 -14.05 -31.68 -18.86
C ARG A 249 -14.42 -32.60 -17.70
N GLU A 250 -14.03 -32.26 -16.47
CA GLU A 250 -14.32 -33.12 -15.30
C GLU A 250 -15.83 -33.24 -15.03
N SER A 251 -16.60 -32.18 -15.24
CA SER A 251 -18.07 -32.21 -15.13
C SER A 251 -18.69 -33.17 -16.15
N LEU A 252 -18.21 -33.16 -17.40
CA LEU A 252 -18.70 -34.05 -18.45
C LEU A 252 -18.23 -35.50 -18.27
N ARG A 253 -17.04 -35.71 -17.69
CA ARG A 253 -16.40 -37.04 -17.60
C ARG A 253 -17.24 -38.08 -16.85
N THR A 254 -18.07 -37.64 -15.92
CA THR A 254 -18.98 -38.54 -15.18
C THR A 254 -19.97 -39.28 -16.11
N ASN A 255 -20.40 -38.65 -17.21
CA ASN A 255 -21.34 -39.26 -18.17
C ASN A 255 -20.65 -39.83 -19.41
N VAL A 256 -19.48 -39.29 -19.77
CA VAL A 256 -18.76 -39.66 -21.00
C VAL A 256 -17.75 -40.79 -20.77
N GLY A 257 -17.08 -40.82 -19.60
CA GLY A 257 -16.05 -41.80 -19.28
C GLY A 257 -16.47 -43.26 -19.49
N PRO A 258 -17.65 -43.69 -18.97
CA PRO A 258 -18.12 -45.07 -19.17
C PRO A 258 -18.34 -45.44 -20.64
N ALA A 259 -18.68 -44.47 -21.50
CA ALA A 259 -18.87 -44.74 -22.92
C ALA A 259 -17.53 -44.97 -23.64
N ILE A 260 -16.49 -44.18 -23.29
CA ILE A 260 -15.12 -44.39 -23.78
C ILE A 260 -14.61 -45.78 -23.38
N ASP A 261 -14.75 -46.14 -22.10
CA ASP A 261 -14.33 -47.45 -21.58
C ASP A 261 -15.05 -48.59 -22.32
N SER A 262 -16.35 -48.44 -22.62
CA SER A 262 -17.16 -49.42 -23.35
C SER A 262 -16.70 -49.67 -24.80
N VAL A 263 -16.06 -48.68 -25.45
CA VAL A 263 -15.49 -48.85 -26.79
C VAL A 263 -14.14 -49.57 -26.70
N ILE A 264 -13.30 -49.22 -25.72
CA ILE A 264 -12.00 -49.86 -25.48
C ILE A 264 -12.18 -51.35 -25.12
N ASP A 265 -13.12 -51.66 -24.24
CA ASP A 265 -13.38 -53.03 -23.78
C ASP A 265 -13.85 -53.97 -24.93
N MET A 266 -14.36 -53.42 -26.04
CA MET A 266 -14.81 -54.22 -27.18
C MET A 266 -13.66 -54.90 -27.93
N GLU A 267 -12.44 -54.37 -27.85
CA GLU A 267 -11.25 -55.01 -28.42
C GLU A 267 -11.04 -56.41 -27.83
N THR A 268 -11.31 -56.59 -26.54
CA THR A 268 -11.22 -57.91 -25.88
C THR A 268 -12.20 -58.91 -26.50
N ASN A 269 -13.40 -58.47 -26.90
CA ASN A 269 -14.37 -59.33 -27.57
C ASN A 269 -13.95 -59.66 -29.01
N ILE A 270 -13.38 -58.70 -29.74
CA ILE A 270 -12.86 -58.90 -31.11
C ILE A 270 -11.71 -59.91 -31.09
N ASP A 271 -10.69 -59.66 -30.28
CA ASP A 271 -9.50 -60.50 -30.18
C ASP A 271 -9.81 -61.88 -29.60
N GLY A 272 -10.73 -61.96 -28.62
CA GLY A 272 -11.22 -63.21 -28.08
C GLY A 272 -11.94 -64.07 -29.13
N THR A 273 -12.79 -63.45 -29.95
CA THR A 273 -13.50 -64.14 -31.05
C THR A 273 -12.52 -64.61 -32.11
N LEU A 274 -11.59 -63.76 -32.54
CA LEU A 274 -10.56 -64.11 -33.53
C LEU A 274 -9.67 -65.26 -33.03
N SER A 275 -9.14 -65.15 -31.81
CA SER A 275 -8.23 -66.15 -31.24
C SER A 275 -8.89 -67.51 -31.08
N SER A 276 -10.13 -67.57 -30.59
CA SER A 276 -10.85 -68.84 -30.48
C SER A 276 -11.24 -69.40 -31.85
N MET A 277 -11.54 -68.56 -32.84
CA MET A 277 -11.80 -69.02 -34.22
C MET A 277 -10.54 -69.62 -34.87
N GLU A 278 -9.38 -68.97 -34.73
CA GLU A 278 -8.08 -69.49 -35.20
C GLU A 278 -7.68 -70.80 -34.50
N ALA A 279 -7.97 -70.92 -33.20
CA ALA A 279 -7.73 -72.14 -32.43
C ALA A 279 -8.57 -73.31 -32.96
N VAL A 280 -9.87 -73.09 -33.20
CA VAL A 280 -10.77 -74.10 -33.78
C VAL A 280 -10.30 -74.53 -35.17
N ASP A 281 -9.90 -73.58 -36.04
CA ASP A 281 -9.37 -73.90 -37.38
C ASP A 281 -8.09 -74.74 -37.34
N THR A 282 -7.13 -74.32 -36.51
CA THR A 282 -5.83 -75.01 -36.38
C THR A 282 -5.98 -76.41 -35.80
N LEU A 283 -6.79 -76.55 -34.74
CA LEU A 283 -7.08 -77.84 -34.12
C LEU A 283 -7.82 -78.77 -35.09
N GLN A 284 -8.79 -78.24 -35.85
CA GLN A 284 -9.51 -79.02 -36.85
C GLN A 284 -8.59 -79.52 -37.97
N ALA A 285 -7.70 -78.66 -38.49
CA ALA A 285 -6.73 -79.05 -39.51
C ALA A 285 -5.81 -80.18 -39.02
N THR A 286 -5.38 -80.11 -37.75
CA THR A 286 -4.57 -81.15 -37.10
C THR A 286 -5.36 -82.44 -36.92
N MET A 287 -6.62 -82.33 -36.49
CA MET A 287 -7.53 -83.46 -36.30
C MET A 287 -7.78 -84.20 -37.63
N GLU A 288 -7.93 -83.49 -38.76
CA GLU A 288 -8.08 -84.12 -40.08
C GLU A 288 -6.85 -84.96 -40.46
N ILE A 289 -5.63 -84.42 -40.26
CA ILE A 289 -4.38 -85.12 -40.58
C ILE A 289 -4.21 -86.37 -39.71
N ASN A 290 -4.47 -86.25 -38.40
CA ASN A 290 -4.35 -87.35 -37.46
C ASN A 290 -5.40 -88.43 -37.73
N ARG A 291 -6.63 -88.06 -38.12
CA ARG A 291 -7.68 -88.99 -38.51
C ARG A 291 -7.28 -89.77 -39.78
N ASP A 292 -6.70 -89.12 -40.77
CA ASP A 292 -6.23 -89.81 -42.00
C ASP A 292 -5.08 -90.77 -41.73
N THR A 293 -4.19 -90.38 -40.82
CA THR A 293 -3.12 -91.23 -40.34
C THR A 293 -3.68 -92.45 -39.60
N LEU A 294 -4.69 -92.25 -38.75
CA LEU A 294 -5.39 -93.34 -38.05
C LEU A 294 -6.04 -94.31 -39.03
N ASP A 295 -6.84 -93.84 -39.98
CA ASP A 295 -7.54 -94.69 -40.95
C ASP A 295 -6.57 -95.52 -41.79
N THR A 296 -5.50 -94.88 -42.29
CA THR A 296 -4.48 -95.54 -43.11
C THR A 296 -3.71 -96.60 -42.32
N ASN A 297 -3.22 -96.23 -41.13
CA ASN A 297 -2.42 -97.13 -40.29
C ASN A 297 -3.27 -98.27 -39.75
N LEU A 298 -4.47 -97.97 -39.24
CA LEU A 298 -5.40 -98.98 -38.74
C LEU A 298 -5.80 -99.95 -39.84
N THR A 299 -6.14 -99.48 -41.04
CA THR A 299 -6.46 -100.36 -42.18
C THR A 299 -5.27 -101.23 -42.59
N SER A 300 -4.06 -100.67 -42.61
CA SER A 300 -2.81 -101.39 -42.92
C SER A 300 -2.51 -102.48 -41.89
N ILE A 301 -2.63 -102.16 -40.60
CA ILE A 301 -2.41 -103.08 -39.49
C ILE A 301 -3.47 -104.19 -39.51
N LEU A 302 -4.76 -103.84 -39.66
CA LEU A 302 -5.85 -104.82 -39.73
C LEU A 302 -5.68 -105.77 -40.94
N THR A 303 -5.21 -105.27 -42.09
CA THR A 303 -4.94 -106.10 -43.28
C THR A 303 -3.76 -107.05 -43.05
N THR A 304 -2.68 -106.54 -42.45
CA THR A 304 -1.49 -107.33 -42.10
C THR A 304 -1.85 -108.43 -41.11
N LEU A 305 -2.61 -108.09 -40.08
CA LEU A 305 -3.07 -109.01 -39.06
C LEU A 305 -4.01 -110.08 -39.65
N SER A 306 -4.99 -109.68 -40.48
CA SER A 306 -5.86 -110.65 -41.18
C SER A 306 -5.08 -111.64 -42.05
N THR A 307 -4.02 -111.18 -42.70
CA THR A 307 -3.17 -112.02 -43.56
C THR A 307 -2.34 -113.01 -42.71
N LEU A 308 -1.74 -112.53 -41.63
CA LEU A 308 -0.98 -113.35 -40.68
C LEU A 308 -1.86 -114.46 -40.10
N CYS A 309 -3.01 -114.09 -39.55
CA CYS A 309 -3.95 -115.01 -38.90
C CYS A 309 -4.54 -116.06 -39.85
N GLY A 310 -4.76 -115.71 -41.12
CA GLY A 310 -5.19 -116.65 -42.16
C GLY A 310 -4.14 -117.69 -42.55
N SER A 311 -2.86 -117.42 -42.30
CA SER A 311 -1.73 -118.27 -42.72
C SER A 311 -1.18 -119.20 -41.62
N CYS A 312 -1.14 -118.74 -40.35
CA CYS A 312 -0.57 -119.50 -39.23
C CYS A 312 -1.61 -120.32 -38.43
N GLY A 313 -2.90 -119.95 -38.47
CA GLY A 313 -3.93 -120.52 -37.58
C GLY A 313 -3.71 -120.21 -36.09
N CYS A 314 -2.92 -119.17 -35.80
CA CYS A 314 -2.40 -118.83 -34.47
C CYS A 314 -3.17 -117.72 -33.76
N CYS A 315 -4.26 -117.20 -34.34
CA CYS A 315 -5.04 -116.07 -33.81
C CYS A 315 -6.46 -116.49 -33.43
N THR A 316 -6.69 -116.96 -32.21
CA THR A 316 -8.02 -117.42 -31.79
C THR A 316 -8.83 -116.26 -31.20
N GLU A 317 -8.21 -115.50 -30.30
CA GLU A 317 -8.83 -114.37 -29.61
C GLU A 317 -8.84 -113.12 -30.51
N ALA A 318 -7.75 -112.82 -31.21
CA ALA A 318 -7.64 -111.64 -32.07
C ALA A 318 -8.64 -111.66 -33.24
N THR A 319 -8.94 -112.84 -33.82
CA THR A 319 -9.91 -112.98 -34.92
C THR A 319 -11.36 -112.70 -34.50
N ALA A 320 -11.69 -112.91 -33.23
CA ALA A 320 -13.01 -112.57 -32.69
C ALA A 320 -13.17 -111.05 -32.53
N ASN A 321 -12.12 -110.38 -32.05
CA ASN A 321 -12.09 -108.93 -31.83
C ASN A 321 -12.00 -108.14 -33.15
N LEU A 322 -11.21 -108.64 -34.10
CA LEU A 322 -11.01 -108.06 -35.45
C LEU A 322 -12.30 -107.73 -36.20
N ARG A 323 -13.38 -108.50 -36.00
CA ARG A 323 -14.66 -108.26 -36.71
C ARG A 323 -15.41 -107.04 -36.21
N ASN A 324 -15.03 -106.54 -35.04
CA ASN A 324 -15.74 -105.49 -34.32
C ASN A 324 -14.99 -104.16 -34.35
N VAL A 325 -13.72 -104.14 -34.80
CA VAL A 325 -12.95 -102.90 -34.91
C VAL A 325 -13.36 -102.10 -36.13
N GLN A 326 -13.97 -100.92 -35.89
CA GLN A 326 -14.45 -100.01 -36.92
C GLN A 326 -14.29 -98.56 -36.48
N LEU A 327 -13.84 -97.69 -37.39
CA LEU A 327 -13.89 -96.24 -37.20
C LEU A 327 -15.33 -95.76 -37.39
N LYS A 328 -15.81 -94.88 -36.50
CA LYS A 328 -17.19 -94.39 -36.54
C LYS A 328 -17.33 -92.89 -36.55
N ALA A 329 -16.63 -92.17 -35.67
CA ALA A 329 -16.67 -90.72 -35.72
C ALA A 329 -15.99 -90.26 -37.01
N ASP A 330 -16.73 -89.51 -37.82
CA ASP A 330 -16.15 -88.93 -39.01
C ASP A 330 -15.84 -87.46 -38.74
N TYR A 331 -14.65 -87.25 -38.20
CA TYR A 331 -14.08 -85.92 -37.97
C TYR A 331 -13.77 -85.17 -39.27
N ARG A 332 -13.96 -85.81 -40.45
CA ARG A 332 -13.85 -85.20 -41.78
C ARG A 332 -15.21 -84.91 -42.40
N ASP A 333 -16.18 -85.82 -42.23
CA ASP A 333 -17.37 -85.88 -43.07
C ASP A 333 -18.58 -86.42 -42.29
N ILE A 334 -19.33 -85.53 -41.65
CA ILE A 334 -20.53 -85.87 -40.87
C ILE A 334 -21.61 -86.40 -41.84
N ASP A 335 -21.81 -87.72 -41.88
CA ASP A 335 -22.89 -88.35 -42.69
C ASP A 335 -24.27 -88.08 -42.07
N ILE A 336 -24.86 -86.93 -42.42
CA ILE A 336 -26.28 -86.64 -42.26
C ILE A 336 -26.83 -86.24 -43.63
N GLY A 337 -27.54 -87.17 -44.26
CA GLY A 337 -27.86 -87.12 -45.69
C GLY A 337 -28.48 -85.83 -46.26
N ALA A 338 -28.25 -85.67 -47.57
CA ALA A 338 -28.91 -84.75 -48.51
C ALA A 338 -28.73 -83.23 -48.26
N GLY A 339 -27.51 -82.82 -47.91
CA GLY A 339 -27.00 -81.46 -48.08
C GLY A 339 -25.57 -81.40 -47.57
N HIS A 340 -24.57 -81.27 -48.45
CA HIS A 340 -23.15 -81.27 -48.07
C HIS A 340 -22.83 -80.23 -46.98
N GLY A 341 -21.96 -80.60 -46.04
CA GLY A 341 -21.27 -79.68 -45.16
C GLY A 341 -20.20 -80.38 -44.33
N SER A 342 -18.94 -80.24 -44.75
CA SER A 342 -17.75 -80.44 -43.92
C SER A 342 -17.79 -79.52 -42.69
N PHE A 343 -16.79 -79.59 -41.80
CA PHE A 343 -16.41 -78.43 -40.99
C PHE A 343 -16.60 -77.16 -41.85
N PRO A 344 -17.26 -76.10 -41.33
CA PRO A 344 -17.70 -74.96 -42.13
C PRO A 344 -16.52 -74.06 -42.54
N GLN A 345 -15.49 -74.65 -43.14
CA GLN A 345 -14.20 -74.07 -43.48
C GLN A 345 -14.36 -72.75 -44.22
N VAL A 346 -15.27 -72.67 -45.20
CA VAL A 346 -15.51 -71.44 -45.95
C VAL A 346 -16.00 -70.30 -45.05
N LEU A 347 -16.88 -70.59 -44.08
CA LEU A 347 -17.38 -69.59 -43.14
C LEU A 347 -16.36 -69.27 -42.06
N VAL A 348 -15.59 -70.26 -41.59
CA VAL A 348 -14.49 -70.07 -40.63
C VAL A 348 -13.38 -69.21 -41.25
N ASP A 349 -12.91 -69.55 -42.45
CA ASP A 349 -11.92 -68.78 -43.21
C ASP A 349 -12.39 -67.34 -43.45
N SER A 350 -13.66 -67.16 -43.83
CA SER A 350 -14.26 -65.83 -44.03
C SER A 350 -14.31 -65.05 -42.72
N SER A 351 -14.70 -65.70 -41.63
CA SER A 351 -14.78 -65.07 -40.30
C SER A 351 -13.39 -64.67 -39.81
N ILE A 352 -12.37 -65.54 -39.94
CA ILE A 352 -10.99 -65.22 -39.59
C ILE A 352 -10.48 -64.04 -40.41
N SER A 353 -10.73 -64.03 -41.73
CA SER A 353 -10.30 -62.93 -42.60
C SER A 353 -10.94 -61.60 -42.21
N GLU A 354 -12.26 -61.57 -42.01
CA GLU A 354 -12.99 -60.34 -41.66
C GLU A 354 -12.65 -59.86 -40.24
N LEU A 355 -12.54 -60.77 -39.27
CA LEU A 355 -12.11 -60.45 -37.91
C LEU A 355 -10.65 -59.99 -37.85
N THR A 356 -9.78 -60.53 -38.71
CA THR A 356 -8.39 -60.06 -38.85
C THR A 356 -8.37 -58.64 -39.41
N ASP A 357 -9.20 -58.34 -40.42
CA ASP A 357 -9.31 -56.98 -40.95
C ASP A 357 -9.84 -56.00 -39.90
N VAL A 358 -10.81 -56.40 -39.07
CA VAL A 358 -11.33 -55.61 -37.94
C VAL A 358 -10.27 -55.40 -36.86
N SER A 359 -9.60 -56.46 -36.39
CA SER A 359 -8.56 -56.40 -35.36
C SER A 359 -7.37 -55.52 -35.82
N ASN A 360 -6.97 -55.61 -37.10
CA ASN A 360 -5.91 -54.77 -37.68
C ASN A 360 -6.23 -53.27 -37.71
N ARG A 361 -7.50 -52.87 -37.61
CA ARG A 361 -7.87 -51.44 -37.49
C ARG A 361 -7.61 -50.87 -36.09
N ASN A 362 -7.27 -51.73 -35.12
CA ASN A 362 -6.89 -51.35 -33.76
C ASN A 362 -7.94 -50.46 -33.08
N LEU A 363 -9.06 -51.06 -32.71
CA LEU A 363 -10.21 -50.34 -32.15
C LEU A 363 -9.82 -49.53 -30.90
N SER A 364 -8.91 -50.04 -30.07
CA SER A 364 -8.41 -49.31 -28.91
C SER A 364 -7.63 -48.06 -29.28
N GLU A 365 -6.82 -48.08 -30.34
CA GLU A 365 -6.14 -46.87 -30.83
C GLU A 365 -7.15 -45.82 -31.31
N GLN A 366 -8.17 -46.22 -32.07
CA GLN A 366 -9.23 -45.31 -32.52
C GLN A 366 -10.07 -44.76 -31.35
N ALA A 367 -10.37 -45.60 -30.35
CA ALA A 367 -11.09 -45.19 -29.16
C ALA A 367 -10.26 -44.24 -28.29
N LEU A 368 -8.94 -44.45 -28.21
CA LEU A 368 -8.02 -43.53 -27.53
C LEU A 368 -7.89 -42.20 -28.26
N GLU A 369 -7.94 -42.18 -29.59
CA GLU A 369 -8.03 -40.94 -30.37
C GLU A 369 -9.32 -40.17 -30.04
N GLY A 370 -10.47 -40.85 -30.03
CA GLY A 370 -11.75 -40.26 -29.62
C GLY A 370 -11.72 -39.75 -28.16
N ALA A 371 -11.18 -40.54 -27.24
CA ALA A 371 -10.97 -40.16 -25.85
C ALA A 371 -10.03 -38.95 -25.71
N GLN A 372 -9.02 -38.83 -26.58
CA GLN A 372 -8.11 -37.71 -26.58
C GLN A 372 -8.81 -36.42 -27.00
N THR A 373 -9.74 -36.46 -27.97
CA THR A 373 -10.55 -35.26 -28.29
C THR A 373 -11.35 -34.75 -27.09
N PHE A 374 -11.80 -35.66 -26.22
CA PHE A 374 -12.46 -35.32 -24.95
C PHE A 374 -11.48 -34.78 -23.90
N GLU A 375 -10.30 -35.40 -23.77
CA GLU A 375 -9.27 -34.92 -22.84
C GLU A 375 -8.68 -33.55 -23.25
N ASP A 376 -8.73 -33.22 -24.54
CA ASP A 376 -8.30 -31.97 -25.17
C ASP A 376 -9.38 -30.86 -25.12
N ILE A 377 -10.53 -31.06 -24.46
CA ILE A 377 -11.53 -30.02 -24.20
C ILE A 377 -10.92 -28.72 -23.65
N PRO A 378 -9.97 -28.75 -22.67
CA PRO A 378 -9.29 -27.55 -22.19
C PRO A 378 -8.54 -26.77 -23.27
N GLU A 379 -7.84 -27.48 -24.16
CA GLU A 379 -7.07 -26.87 -25.24
C GLU A 379 -7.98 -26.38 -26.38
N THR A 380 -9.04 -27.13 -26.67
CA THR A 380 -10.10 -26.75 -27.62
C THR A 380 -10.78 -25.46 -27.19
N LEU A 381 -11.17 -25.36 -25.92
CA LEU A 381 -11.75 -24.13 -25.38
C LEU A 381 -10.75 -22.97 -25.50
N ARG A 382 -9.50 -23.13 -25.03
CA ARG A 382 -8.46 -22.09 -25.13
C ARG A 382 -8.28 -21.59 -26.57
N ASN A 383 -8.23 -22.50 -27.54
CA ASN A 383 -7.99 -22.15 -28.93
C ASN A 383 -9.21 -21.50 -29.59
N THR A 384 -10.43 -21.94 -29.26
CA THR A 384 -11.67 -21.41 -29.85
C THR A 384 -12.07 -20.06 -29.24
N THR A 385 -11.76 -19.81 -27.97
CA THR A 385 -12.01 -18.53 -27.30
C THR A 385 -10.83 -17.55 -27.37
N ALA A 386 -9.74 -17.90 -28.06
CA ALA A 386 -8.52 -17.08 -28.09
C ALA A 386 -8.77 -15.65 -28.61
N SER A 387 -9.67 -15.49 -29.59
CA SER A 387 -10.03 -14.17 -30.11
C SER A 387 -10.83 -13.35 -29.09
N ASP A 388 -11.79 -13.98 -28.42
CA ASP A 388 -12.64 -13.30 -27.43
C ASP A 388 -11.82 -12.86 -26.21
N VAL A 389 -10.91 -13.73 -25.74
CA VAL A 389 -9.95 -13.41 -24.67
C VAL A 389 -9.03 -12.26 -25.09
N ALA A 390 -8.55 -12.24 -26.34
CA ALA A 390 -7.71 -11.15 -26.84
C ALA A 390 -8.46 -9.81 -26.86
N ASP A 391 -9.75 -9.79 -27.24
CA ASP A 391 -10.56 -8.57 -27.23
C ASP A 391 -10.77 -8.03 -25.80
N ILE A 392 -10.93 -8.91 -24.81
CA ILE A 392 -10.97 -8.52 -23.39
C ILE A 392 -9.64 -7.91 -22.95
N ILE A 393 -8.50 -8.54 -23.31
CA ILE A 393 -7.16 -8.03 -22.99
C ILE A 393 -6.94 -6.63 -23.60
N VAL A 394 -7.35 -6.39 -24.85
CA VAL A 394 -7.25 -5.07 -25.49
C VAL A 394 -8.03 -4.01 -24.70
N THR A 395 -9.21 -4.36 -24.21
CA THR A 395 -10.04 -3.45 -23.39
C THR A 395 -9.32 -3.08 -22.08
N ILE A 396 -8.61 -4.03 -21.46
CA ILE A 396 -7.80 -3.80 -20.27
C ILE A 396 -6.55 -2.96 -20.59
N ASP A 397 -5.88 -3.21 -21.71
CA ASP A 397 -4.69 -2.44 -22.14
C ASP A 397 -5.04 -0.98 -22.45
N GLU A 398 -6.22 -0.71 -23.03
CA GLU A 398 -6.72 0.66 -23.26
C GLU A 398 -6.99 1.40 -21.95
N LEU A 399 -7.53 0.70 -20.94
CA LEU A 399 -7.72 1.24 -19.60
C LEU A 399 -6.37 1.55 -18.94
N GLU A 400 -5.40 0.62 -18.98
CA GLU A 400 -4.05 0.82 -18.45
C GLU A 400 -3.37 2.03 -19.12
N GLY A 401 -3.46 2.13 -20.46
CA GLY A 401 -2.91 3.26 -21.21
C GLY A 401 -3.51 4.60 -20.80
N THR A 402 -4.83 4.65 -20.59
CA THR A 402 -5.53 5.86 -20.12
C THR A 402 -5.08 6.27 -18.73
N LEU A 403 -4.92 5.30 -17.82
CA LEU A 403 -4.43 5.52 -16.46
C LEU A 403 -2.98 6.02 -16.47
N ASN A 404 -2.11 5.38 -17.26
CA ASN A 404 -0.70 5.76 -17.42
C ASN A 404 -0.50 7.16 -18.03
N GLU A 405 -1.33 7.58 -18.99
CA GLU A 405 -1.25 8.94 -19.57
C GLU A 405 -1.67 10.03 -18.56
N PHE A 406 -2.72 9.75 -17.78
CA PHE A 406 -3.18 10.63 -16.71
C PHE A 406 -2.11 10.79 -15.62
N ILE A 407 -1.51 9.67 -15.21
CA ILE A 407 -0.39 9.58 -14.28
C ILE A 407 0.76 10.50 -14.71
N ASN A 408 1.24 10.36 -15.96
CA ASN A 408 2.40 11.10 -16.45
C ASN A 408 2.17 12.62 -16.50
N THR A 409 0.95 13.04 -16.87
CA THR A 409 0.56 14.45 -16.95
C THR A 409 0.54 15.12 -15.57
N THR A 410 0.14 14.35 -14.56
CA THR A 410 0.05 14.81 -13.17
C THR A 410 1.43 14.92 -12.52
N THR A 411 2.31 13.93 -12.71
CA THR A 411 3.72 13.96 -12.29
C THR A 411 4.40 15.23 -12.77
N TYR A 412 4.22 15.58 -14.04
CA TYR A 412 4.79 16.79 -14.61
C TYR A 412 4.28 18.07 -13.93
N THR A 413 3.00 18.12 -13.57
CA THR A 413 2.38 19.31 -12.94
C THR A 413 2.90 19.54 -11.52
N LEU A 414 3.04 18.47 -10.72
CA LEU A 414 3.52 18.58 -9.34
C LEU A 414 5.04 18.76 -9.28
N GLN A 415 5.82 18.12 -10.16
CA GLN A 415 7.23 18.43 -10.33
C GLN A 415 7.44 19.88 -10.78
N SER A 416 6.55 20.42 -11.63
CA SER A 416 6.58 21.84 -11.99
C SER A 416 6.25 22.77 -10.82
N PHE A 417 5.49 22.32 -9.82
CA PHE A 417 5.26 23.08 -8.58
C PHE A 417 6.50 23.01 -7.67
N SER A 418 7.07 21.83 -7.47
CA SER A 418 8.34 21.66 -6.74
C SER A 418 9.45 22.55 -7.32
N GLY A 419 9.62 22.53 -8.65
CA GLY A 419 10.59 23.39 -9.35
C GLY A 419 10.29 24.89 -9.28
N GLN A 420 9.08 25.31 -8.86
CA GLN A 420 8.76 26.71 -8.56
C GLN A 420 9.06 27.08 -7.10
N VAL A 421 9.08 26.11 -6.19
CA VAL A 421 9.35 26.29 -4.76
C VAL A 421 10.85 26.25 -4.47
N GLU A 422 11.63 25.41 -5.15
CA GLU A 422 13.09 25.32 -4.95
C GLU A 422 13.84 26.66 -5.11
N PRO A 423 13.57 27.51 -6.13
CA PRO A 423 14.25 28.80 -6.25
C PRO A 423 13.94 29.77 -5.09
N PHE A 424 12.81 29.57 -4.40
CA PHE A 424 12.47 30.34 -3.20
C PHE A 424 13.37 29.95 -2.04
N ASP A 425 13.73 28.67 -1.87
CA ASP A 425 14.69 28.22 -0.85
C ASP A 425 16.03 28.92 -1.05
N ASP A 426 16.60 28.85 -2.26
CA ASP A 426 17.88 29.49 -2.58
C ASP A 426 17.85 30.99 -2.29
N THR A 427 16.79 31.68 -2.72
CA THR A 427 16.65 33.13 -2.53
C THR A 427 16.44 33.50 -1.06
N ALA A 428 15.60 32.77 -0.34
CA ALA A 428 15.32 33.01 1.06
C ALA A 428 16.56 32.71 1.92
N ASN A 429 17.24 31.59 1.65
CA ASN A 429 18.43 31.18 2.36
C ASN A 429 19.60 32.16 2.13
N ASP A 430 19.83 32.62 0.90
CA ASP A 430 20.84 33.66 0.62
C ASP A 430 20.57 34.96 1.39
N TYR A 431 19.31 35.44 1.35
CA TYR A 431 18.91 36.64 2.06
C TYR A 431 19.03 36.50 3.59
N LEU A 432 18.53 35.40 4.14
CA LEU A 432 18.50 35.16 5.58
C LEU A 432 19.90 34.87 6.14
N THR A 433 20.74 34.14 5.40
CA THR A 433 22.15 33.90 5.78
C THR A 433 22.92 35.21 5.77
N THR A 434 22.75 36.03 4.73
CA THR A 434 23.34 37.38 4.69
C THR A 434 22.86 38.23 5.87
N TYR A 435 21.56 38.16 6.21
CA TYR A 435 21.03 38.84 7.38
C TYR A 435 21.65 38.35 8.70
N ALA A 436 21.71 37.03 8.90
CA ALA A 436 22.21 36.40 10.12
C ALA A 436 23.72 36.63 10.32
N GLU A 437 24.52 36.50 9.26
CA GLU A 437 25.97 36.60 9.34
C GLU A 437 26.47 38.05 9.30
N ASP A 438 25.90 38.89 8.44
CA ASP A 438 26.42 40.24 8.21
C ASP A 438 25.60 41.32 8.93
N TYR A 439 24.26 41.27 8.87
CA TYR A 439 23.42 42.34 9.42
C TYR A 439 23.14 42.23 10.92
N ASP A 440 23.00 41.02 11.47
CA ASP A 440 22.73 40.81 12.90
C ASP A 440 23.82 41.44 13.79
N LYS A 441 25.09 41.35 13.34
CA LYS A 441 26.24 41.98 14.00
C LYS A 441 26.04 43.49 14.15
N TYR A 442 25.59 44.17 13.09
CA TYR A 442 25.33 45.62 13.13
C TYR A 442 24.16 45.95 14.06
N ARG A 443 23.07 45.17 14.02
CA ARG A 443 21.96 45.31 14.96
C ARG A 443 22.44 45.17 16.41
N ALA A 444 23.21 44.13 16.72
CA ALA A 444 23.78 43.92 18.04
C ALA A 444 24.69 45.08 18.47
N TYR A 445 25.56 45.58 17.59
CA TYR A 445 26.39 46.75 17.89
C TYR A 445 25.57 48.00 18.19
N VAL A 446 24.51 48.27 17.42
CA VAL A 446 23.59 49.37 17.70
C VAL A 446 22.98 49.20 19.09
N MET A 447 22.47 48.02 19.43
CA MET A 447 21.92 47.74 20.76
C MET A 447 22.96 47.91 21.88
N TYR A 448 24.18 47.41 21.70
CA TYR A 448 25.26 47.57 22.68
C TYR A 448 25.63 49.04 22.90
N VAL A 449 25.67 49.86 21.85
CA VAL A 449 25.92 51.30 21.97
C VAL A 449 24.77 51.99 22.70
N PHE A 450 23.52 51.69 22.34
CA PHE A 450 22.33 52.29 22.96
C PHE A 450 22.22 51.96 24.46
N TYR A 451 22.28 50.69 24.83
CA TYR A 451 22.20 50.27 26.24
C TYR A 451 23.49 50.56 27.01
N GLY A 452 24.65 50.54 26.35
CA GLY A 452 25.91 51.01 26.92
C GLY A 452 25.86 52.49 27.29
N PHE A 453 25.20 53.32 26.49
CA PHE A 453 24.98 54.74 26.80
C PHE A 453 24.02 54.92 28.00
N ILE A 454 22.97 54.12 28.10
CA ILE A 454 22.08 54.08 29.28
C ILE A 454 22.87 53.69 30.54
N LEU A 455 23.71 52.66 30.46
CA LEU A 455 24.58 52.24 31.56
C LEU A 455 25.61 53.31 31.93
N PHE A 456 26.14 54.04 30.95
CA PHE A 456 27.03 55.18 31.22
C PHE A 456 26.34 56.25 32.06
N ILE A 457 25.07 56.58 31.77
CA ILE A 457 24.27 57.51 32.60
C ILE A 457 24.11 56.96 34.03
N VAL A 458 23.82 55.66 34.17
CA VAL A 458 23.73 54.98 35.48
C VAL A 458 25.05 55.10 36.25
N ILE A 459 26.19 54.89 35.59
CA ILE A 459 27.53 55.03 36.18
C ILE A 459 27.76 56.46 36.67
N LEU A 460 27.37 57.49 35.90
CA LEU A 460 27.49 58.88 36.34
C LEU A 460 26.68 59.15 37.62
N PHE A 461 25.44 58.65 37.69
CA PHE A 461 24.63 58.78 38.90
C PHE A 461 25.19 57.97 40.08
N LEU A 462 25.68 56.75 39.86
CA LEU A 462 26.30 55.90 40.88
C LEU A 462 27.60 56.51 41.43
N LEU A 463 28.50 56.98 40.57
CA LEU A 463 29.72 57.67 40.99
C LEU A 463 29.37 58.95 41.75
N GLY A 464 28.40 59.72 41.27
CA GLY A 464 27.91 60.91 41.96
C GLY A 464 27.35 60.62 43.34
N LEU A 465 26.62 59.52 43.47
CA LEU A 465 26.04 59.03 44.72
C LEU A 465 27.12 58.53 45.70
N LEU A 466 28.02 57.65 45.26
CA LEU A 466 29.06 57.04 46.10
C LEU A 466 30.08 58.09 46.57
N ILE A 467 30.67 58.85 45.65
CA ILE A 467 31.63 59.91 45.97
C ILE A 467 30.96 60.97 46.86
N GLY A 468 29.72 61.31 46.54
CA GLY A 468 28.91 62.27 47.29
C GLY A 468 28.68 61.84 48.73
N ILE A 469 28.25 60.60 48.97
CA ILE A 469 27.98 60.05 50.31
C ILE A 469 29.27 59.84 51.11
N PHE A 470 30.28 59.18 50.54
CA PHE A 470 31.52 58.87 51.28
C PHE A 470 32.31 60.12 51.65
N SER A 471 32.18 61.19 50.86
CA SER A 471 32.84 62.48 51.12
C SER A 471 31.94 63.50 51.83
N TYR A 472 30.72 63.11 52.22
CA TYR A 472 29.75 63.99 52.87
C TYR A 472 30.10 64.20 54.35
N ASP A 473 30.70 65.34 54.67
CA ASP A 473 30.89 65.77 56.06
C ASP A 473 29.62 66.46 56.58
N ARG A 474 29.06 65.93 57.66
CA ARG A 474 27.85 66.45 58.33
C ARG A 474 28.11 67.74 59.10
N LYS A 475 29.37 68.03 59.43
CA LYS A 475 29.79 69.19 60.24
C LYS A 475 30.34 70.32 59.38
N ALA A 476 30.69 70.06 58.13
CA ALA A 476 31.14 71.09 57.19
C ALA A 476 29.98 72.00 56.80
N SER A 477 30.24 73.32 56.80
CA SER A 477 29.30 74.32 56.31
C SER A 477 29.03 74.08 54.81
N PRO A 478 27.90 74.55 54.25
CA PRO A 478 27.63 74.41 52.81
C PRO A 478 28.70 75.07 51.92
N THR A 479 29.46 76.05 52.43
CA THR A 479 30.54 76.76 51.73
C THR A 479 31.90 76.07 51.84
N ASP A 480 32.15 75.25 52.88
CA ASP A 480 33.45 74.57 53.14
C ASP A 480 33.44 73.08 52.77
N ARG A 481 32.67 72.73 51.75
CA ARG A 481 32.52 71.34 51.27
C ARG A 481 33.81 70.83 50.64
N SER A 482 34.14 69.56 50.90
CA SER A 482 35.30 68.91 50.28
C SER A 482 35.20 68.88 48.76
N SER A 483 36.34 69.03 48.06
CA SER A 483 36.40 68.94 46.60
C SER A 483 35.83 67.62 46.06
N CYS A 484 35.98 66.52 46.82
CA CYS A 484 35.40 65.23 46.50
C CYS A 484 33.87 65.24 46.58
N SER A 485 33.27 65.83 47.63
CA SER A 485 31.80 65.96 47.70
C SER A 485 31.26 66.80 46.55
N ASN A 486 31.93 67.92 46.22
CA ASN A 486 31.56 68.76 45.09
C ASN A 486 31.61 68.01 43.75
N CYS A 487 32.64 67.18 43.55
CA CYS A 487 32.77 66.30 42.40
C CYS A 487 31.59 65.31 42.29
N GLY A 488 31.15 64.71 43.40
CA GLY A 488 29.95 63.85 43.42
C GLY A 488 28.69 64.59 42.98
N GLY A 489 28.49 65.83 43.43
CA GLY A 489 27.39 66.67 42.99
C GLY A 489 27.46 67.09 41.51
N LEU A 490 28.66 67.22 40.94
CA LEU A 490 28.85 67.48 39.50
C LEU A 490 28.50 66.25 38.65
N PHE A 491 28.89 65.04 39.07
CA PHE A 491 28.52 63.79 38.40
C PHE A 491 27.01 63.56 38.37
N LEU A 492 26.29 63.83 39.48
CA LEU A 492 24.83 63.76 39.51
C LEU A 492 24.16 64.73 38.53
N MET A 493 24.71 65.95 38.40
CA MET A 493 24.20 66.94 37.45
C MET A 493 24.56 66.61 36.00
N ALA A 494 25.71 65.98 35.76
CA ALA A 494 26.10 65.48 34.45
C ALA A 494 25.16 64.37 33.98
N GLY A 495 24.90 63.37 34.83
CA GLY A 495 23.90 62.33 34.56
C GLY A 495 22.52 62.93 34.26
N ALA A 496 22.09 63.91 35.05
CA ALA A 496 20.83 64.60 34.78
C ALA A 496 20.81 65.36 33.45
N GLY A 497 21.92 66.00 33.08
CA GLY A 497 22.08 66.64 31.78
C GLY A 497 21.91 65.67 30.62
N PHE A 498 22.53 64.49 30.68
CA PHE A 498 22.39 63.48 29.63
C PHE A 498 20.95 62.95 29.51
N VAL A 499 20.27 62.70 30.62
CA VAL A 499 18.85 62.27 30.56
C VAL A 499 17.99 63.39 29.95
N PHE A 500 18.22 64.66 30.27
CA PHE A 500 17.48 65.76 29.65
C PHE A 500 17.71 65.90 28.14
N ILE A 501 18.92 65.60 27.66
CA ILE A 501 19.27 65.67 26.23
C ILE A 501 18.67 64.49 25.46
N PHE A 502 18.85 63.27 25.97
CA PHE A 502 18.54 62.05 25.23
C PHE A 502 17.20 61.41 25.61
N GLY A 503 16.56 61.82 26.71
CA GLY A 503 15.32 61.19 27.20
C GLY A 503 14.18 61.24 26.19
N ALA A 504 14.00 62.35 25.47
CA ALA A 504 13.00 62.45 24.41
C ALA A 504 13.30 61.52 23.22
N PHE A 505 14.58 61.35 22.88
CA PHE A 505 15.01 60.44 21.81
C PHE A 505 14.77 58.97 22.17
N ILE A 506 15.09 58.56 23.42
CA ILE A 506 14.80 57.20 23.90
C ILE A 506 13.27 56.96 23.91
N MET A 507 12.47 57.95 24.32
CA MET A 507 11.01 57.83 24.28
C MET A 507 10.46 57.75 22.85
N LEU A 508 11.07 58.44 21.89
CA LEU A 508 10.70 58.35 20.48
C LEU A 508 10.85 56.93 19.94
N ILE A 509 12.01 56.31 20.16
CA ILE A 509 12.25 54.92 19.73
C ILE A 509 11.26 53.98 20.41
N THR A 510 11.06 54.15 21.71
CA THR A 510 10.10 53.36 22.51
C THR A 510 8.68 53.46 21.95
N ALA A 511 8.20 54.67 21.66
CA ALA A 511 6.83 54.88 21.17
C ALA A 511 6.63 54.32 19.76
N LEU A 512 7.60 54.47 18.85
CA LEU A 512 7.52 53.96 17.48
C LEU A 512 7.56 52.44 17.42
N THR A 513 8.40 51.80 18.22
CA THR A 513 8.48 50.34 18.27
C THR A 513 7.28 49.72 19.02
N PHE A 514 6.78 50.37 20.06
CA PHE A 514 5.57 49.93 20.78
C PHE A 514 4.30 49.92 19.91
N ILE A 515 4.06 50.98 19.12
CA ILE A 515 2.85 51.09 18.31
C ILE A 515 2.83 50.10 17.13
N ILE A 516 3.98 49.54 16.76
CA ILE A 516 4.10 48.48 15.77
C ILE A 516 3.98 47.11 16.45
N GLY A 517 4.84 46.83 17.43
CA GLY A 517 4.98 45.50 18.00
C GLY A 517 3.82 45.08 18.88
N GLY A 518 3.29 46.00 19.69
CA GLY A 518 2.21 45.70 20.64
C GLY A 518 0.91 45.26 19.96
N PRO A 519 0.42 45.98 18.94
CA PRO A 519 -0.76 45.55 18.18
C PRO A 519 -0.55 44.24 17.42
N ILE A 520 0.61 44.02 16.78
CA ILE A 520 0.87 42.76 16.05
C ILE A 520 0.83 41.57 17.02
N ASP A 521 1.39 41.72 18.22
CA ASP A 521 1.42 40.68 19.25
C ASP A 521 -0.01 40.28 19.68
N ARG A 522 -0.83 41.27 20.06
CA ARG A 522 -2.17 41.02 20.61
C ARG A 522 -3.24 40.73 19.57
N LEU A 523 -3.14 41.33 18.38
CA LEU A 523 -4.21 41.26 17.37
C LEU A 523 -3.92 40.25 16.26
N VAL A 524 -2.67 39.83 16.09
CA VAL A 524 -2.27 38.88 15.04
C VAL A 524 -1.64 37.63 15.66
N CYS A 525 -0.54 37.75 16.40
CA CYS A 525 0.22 36.60 16.86
C CYS A 525 -0.48 35.75 17.94
N ASP A 526 -1.05 36.38 18.98
CA ASP A 526 -1.86 35.68 20.00
C ASP A 526 -2.99 34.82 19.38
N PRO A 527 -3.87 35.36 18.51
CA PRO A 527 -4.92 34.58 17.89
C PRO A 527 -4.41 33.62 16.80
N LEU A 528 -3.28 33.90 16.16
CA LEU A 528 -2.68 33.02 15.13
C LEU A 528 -2.08 31.75 15.74
N VAL A 529 -1.30 31.89 16.81
CA VAL A 529 -0.69 30.76 17.54
C VAL A 529 -1.75 29.89 18.20
N SER A 530 -2.85 30.49 18.68
CA SER A 530 -3.96 29.74 19.30
C SER A 530 -4.99 29.19 18.31
N GLY A 531 -4.83 29.42 17.00
CA GLY A 531 -5.79 29.04 15.95
C GLY A 531 -7.10 29.85 15.96
N GLN A 532 -7.34 30.69 16.97
CA GLN A 532 -8.56 31.49 17.10
C GLN A 532 -8.74 32.49 15.96
N LEU A 533 -7.65 32.92 15.32
CA LEU A 533 -7.73 33.80 14.16
C LEU A 533 -8.55 33.15 13.06
N PHE A 534 -8.26 31.91 12.65
CA PHE A 534 -9.00 31.25 11.59
C PHE A 534 -10.43 30.93 12.00
N ALA A 535 -10.62 30.39 13.21
CA ALA A 535 -11.92 30.05 13.77
C ALA A 535 -12.92 31.22 13.77
N GLN A 536 -12.44 32.46 13.95
CA GLN A 536 -13.28 33.66 14.01
C GLN A 536 -13.32 34.46 12.70
N THR A 537 -12.52 34.07 11.69
CA THR A 537 -12.39 34.79 10.42
C THR A 537 -12.80 33.91 9.22
N VAL A 538 -11.88 33.10 8.72
CA VAL A 538 -12.00 32.32 7.47
C VAL A 538 -12.82 31.04 7.65
N ASP A 539 -12.79 30.42 8.83
CA ASP A 539 -13.45 29.13 9.10
C ASP A 539 -14.91 29.29 9.55
N LYS A 540 -15.34 30.54 9.80
CA LYS A 540 -16.70 30.85 10.25
C LYS A 540 -17.68 30.75 9.07
N TYR A 541 -18.72 29.93 9.22
CA TYR A 541 -19.85 29.84 8.29
C TYR A 541 -20.55 31.20 8.15
N ASP A 542 -20.86 31.61 6.91
CA ASP A 542 -21.33 32.96 6.56
C ASP A 542 -20.36 34.05 7.08
N GLY A 543 -19.07 33.83 6.82
CA GLY A 543 -17.99 34.75 7.15
C GLY A 543 -17.87 35.93 6.19
N ILE A 544 -16.68 36.53 6.10
CA ILE A 544 -16.39 37.78 5.38
C ILE A 544 -16.63 37.70 3.87
N LEU A 545 -16.22 36.57 3.29
CA LEU A 545 -15.80 36.53 1.90
C LEU A 545 -16.89 35.99 0.96
N GLU A 546 -17.89 35.29 1.49
CA GLU A 546 -19.03 34.71 0.75
C GLU A 546 -20.09 34.13 1.72
N ASP A 547 -21.31 33.88 1.20
CA ASP A 547 -22.31 33.07 1.90
C ASP A 547 -21.81 31.61 1.98
N GLY A 548 -21.81 31.02 3.18
CA GLY A 548 -21.30 29.68 3.49
C GLY A 548 -19.84 29.63 3.97
N TYR A 549 -19.17 28.49 3.77
CA TYR A 549 -17.75 28.30 4.10
C TYR A 549 -16.86 28.83 2.99
N TYR A 550 -15.97 29.78 3.31
CA TYR A 550 -15.09 30.42 2.33
C TYR A 550 -14.18 29.43 1.59
N LEU A 551 -13.50 28.55 2.32
CA LEU A 551 -12.60 27.57 1.72
C LEU A 551 -13.37 26.47 0.99
N GLY A 552 -14.57 26.13 1.49
CA GLY A 552 -15.56 25.32 0.78
C GLY A 552 -15.79 25.86 -0.64
N ASN A 553 -16.19 27.14 -0.75
CA ASN A 553 -16.42 27.76 -2.04
C ASN A 553 -15.13 27.98 -2.85
N LEU A 554 -14.01 28.31 -2.21
CA LEU A 554 -12.76 28.55 -2.90
C LEU A 554 -12.22 27.27 -3.56
N VAL A 555 -12.18 26.16 -2.82
CA VAL A 555 -11.55 24.89 -3.23
C VAL A 555 -12.52 24.01 -4.01
N PHE A 556 -13.74 23.82 -3.49
CA PHE A 556 -14.73 22.89 -4.05
C PHE A 556 -15.74 23.57 -4.98
N GLN A 557 -15.77 24.91 -5.01
CA GLN A 557 -16.88 25.68 -5.63
C GLN A 557 -18.24 25.34 -5.01
N ASP A 558 -18.24 24.86 -3.76
CA ASP A 558 -19.43 24.55 -2.98
C ASP A 558 -19.32 25.20 -1.58
N PRO A 559 -20.11 26.25 -1.30
CA PRO A 559 -20.09 26.94 -0.01
C PRO A 559 -20.69 26.12 1.14
N SER A 560 -21.33 24.98 0.87
CA SER A 560 -21.90 24.11 1.91
C SER A 560 -20.87 23.16 2.54
N VAL A 561 -19.73 22.93 1.89
CA VAL A 561 -18.67 22.04 2.36
C VAL A 561 -17.95 22.67 3.56
N PRO A 562 -17.91 22.02 4.74
CA PRO A 562 -17.33 22.57 5.96
C PRO A 562 -15.79 22.49 6.00
N PHE A 563 -15.12 22.90 4.92
CA PHE A 563 -13.67 22.94 4.87
C PHE A 563 -13.13 24.17 5.61
N GLN A 564 -12.26 23.92 6.61
CA GLN A 564 -11.75 24.90 7.57
C GLN A 564 -10.23 24.74 7.69
N ILE A 565 -9.47 25.84 7.80
CA ILE A 565 -8.03 25.78 8.07
C ILE A 565 -7.76 25.12 9.42
N GLY A 566 -8.53 25.47 10.47
CA GLY A 566 -8.40 24.83 11.78
C GLY A 566 -8.59 23.32 11.71
N GLY A 567 -9.69 22.87 11.09
CA GLY A 567 -9.95 21.44 10.90
C GLY A 567 -8.88 20.72 10.07
N PHE A 568 -8.38 21.35 9.00
CA PHE A 568 -7.29 20.81 8.19
C PHE A 568 -5.99 20.65 8.99
N LEU A 569 -5.62 21.67 9.77
CA LEU A 569 -4.42 21.63 10.62
C LEU A 569 -4.56 20.60 11.75
N ASP A 570 -5.74 20.44 12.35
CA ASP A 570 -6.02 19.44 13.38
C ASP A 570 -5.94 18.01 12.83
N ALA A 571 -6.42 17.78 11.60
CA ALA A 571 -6.29 16.50 10.88
C ALA A 571 -4.80 16.19 10.59
N CYS A 572 -4.05 17.18 10.13
CA CYS A 572 -2.61 17.02 9.89
C CYS A 572 -1.80 16.85 11.17
N GLU A 573 -2.17 17.47 12.29
CA GLU A 573 -1.53 17.20 13.58
C GLU A 573 -1.68 15.72 13.99
N GLN A 574 -2.82 15.10 13.65
CA GLN A 574 -3.11 13.68 13.86
C GLN A 574 -2.50 12.75 12.79
N ASN A 575 -1.78 13.31 11.81
CA ASN A 575 -1.19 12.59 10.68
C ASN A 575 -2.22 11.85 9.81
N GLU A 576 -3.40 12.43 9.62
CA GLU A 576 -4.37 11.91 8.66
C GLU A 576 -3.85 12.02 7.22
N ALA A 577 -4.35 11.15 6.34
CA ALA A 577 -4.03 11.18 4.92
C ALA A 577 -4.48 12.50 4.27
N VAL A 578 -3.75 12.93 3.24
CA VAL A 578 -4.02 14.22 2.56
C VAL A 578 -5.43 14.26 1.96
N TYR A 579 -5.97 13.14 1.50
CA TYR A 579 -7.32 13.05 0.92
C TYR A 579 -8.39 13.39 1.95
N THR A 580 -8.30 12.81 3.14
CA THR A 580 -9.22 13.01 4.26
C THR A 580 -9.05 14.39 4.88
N ALA A 581 -7.81 14.82 5.13
CA ALA A 581 -7.52 16.13 5.71
C ALA A 581 -8.03 17.28 4.84
N PHE A 582 -7.89 17.17 3.52
CA PHE A 582 -8.42 18.15 2.56
C PHE A 582 -9.89 17.95 2.21
N LEU A 583 -10.60 16.92 2.67
CA LEU A 583 -11.99 16.62 2.26
C LEU A 583 -12.16 16.45 0.73
N LEU A 584 -11.16 15.87 0.07
CA LEU A 584 -11.11 15.75 -1.40
C LEU A 584 -12.23 14.90 -1.99
N GLU A 585 -12.96 14.12 -1.18
CA GLU A 585 -14.21 13.45 -1.55
C GLU A 585 -15.24 14.39 -2.21
N ASN A 586 -15.24 15.67 -1.85
CA ASN A 586 -16.17 16.67 -2.39
C ASN A 586 -15.71 17.23 -3.77
N LEU A 587 -14.49 16.93 -4.19
CA LEU A 587 -13.95 17.27 -5.51
C LEU A 587 -13.92 16.06 -6.43
N PHE A 588 -13.52 14.93 -5.88
CA PHE A 588 -13.40 13.66 -6.58
C PHE A 588 -13.80 12.54 -5.63
N ASN A 589 -14.97 11.98 -5.89
CA ASN A 589 -15.47 10.86 -5.13
C ASN A 589 -14.88 9.56 -5.70
N ILE A 590 -13.93 8.98 -4.98
CA ILE A 590 -13.28 7.73 -5.37
C ILE A 590 -14.25 6.54 -5.43
N THR A 591 -15.39 6.62 -4.74
CA THR A 591 -16.42 5.57 -4.85
C THR A 591 -17.04 5.50 -6.25
N GLU A 592 -16.95 6.55 -7.07
CA GLU A 592 -17.36 6.48 -8.49
C GLU A 592 -16.45 5.57 -9.33
N PHE A 593 -15.24 5.27 -8.84
CA PHE A 593 -14.26 4.40 -9.50
C PHE A 593 -14.29 2.97 -8.95
N THR A 594 -15.00 2.73 -7.84
CA THR A 594 -15.18 1.39 -7.24
C THR A 594 -16.08 0.48 -8.05
N ASP A 595 -16.91 1.03 -8.94
CA ASP A 595 -17.77 0.25 -9.84
C ASP A 595 -17.09 -0.01 -11.18
N ILE A 596 -16.28 -1.08 -11.25
CA ILE A 596 -15.57 -1.47 -12.48
C ILE A 596 -16.51 -1.78 -13.64
N SER A 597 -17.74 -2.25 -13.36
CA SER A 597 -18.76 -2.50 -14.39
C SER A 597 -19.18 -1.22 -15.11
N SER A 598 -19.08 -0.06 -14.44
CA SER A 598 -19.31 1.25 -15.04
C SER A 598 -18.13 1.79 -15.85
N GLN A 599 -16.91 1.33 -15.55
CA GLN A 599 -15.66 1.76 -16.19
C GLN A 599 -15.35 0.93 -17.44
N ILE A 600 -15.79 -0.34 -17.49
CA ILE A 600 -15.63 -1.24 -18.63
C ILE A 600 -17.01 -1.67 -19.14
N PRO A 601 -17.67 -0.83 -19.96
CA PRO A 601 -19.01 -1.14 -20.45
C PRO A 601 -19.02 -2.41 -21.32
N ASN A 602 -19.99 -3.29 -21.05
CA ASN A 602 -20.21 -4.58 -21.73
C ASN A 602 -19.17 -5.68 -21.41
N VAL A 603 -18.38 -5.55 -20.33
CA VAL A 603 -17.45 -6.62 -19.93
C VAL A 603 -18.18 -7.93 -19.61
N ASP A 604 -19.34 -7.84 -18.96
CA ASP A 604 -20.20 -9.01 -18.67
C ASP A 604 -20.68 -9.69 -19.95
N ASP A 605 -21.04 -8.91 -20.98
CA ASP A 605 -21.47 -9.42 -22.27
C ASP A 605 -20.30 -10.08 -23.04
N GLN A 606 -19.08 -9.58 -22.88
CA GLN A 606 -17.87 -10.19 -23.46
C GLN A 606 -17.58 -11.56 -22.83
N PHE A 607 -17.65 -11.66 -21.49
CA PHE A 607 -17.53 -12.96 -20.82
C PHE A 607 -18.67 -13.92 -21.20
N ALA A 608 -19.91 -13.43 -21.32
CA ALA A 608 -21.05 -14.26 -21.72
C ALA A 608 -20.92 -14.85 -23.14
N ASN A 609 -20.11 -14.25 -24.02
CA ASN A 609 -19.84 -14.77 -25.36
C ASN A 609 -18.81 -15.91 -25.39
N LEU A 610 -18.14 -16.24 -24.27
CA LEU A 610 -17.20 -17.35 -24.16
C LEU A 610 -17.92 -18.71 -24.15
N THR A 611 -18.46 -19.13 -25.29
CA THR A 611 -19.19 -20.40 -25.41
C THR A 611 -18.30 -21.56 -25.86
N GLY A 612 -17.20 -21.28 -26.56
CA GLY A 612 -16.36 -22.29 -27.22
C GLY A 612 -17.04 -22.98 -28.42
N ASP A 613 -16.26 -23.64 -29.27
CA ASP A 613 -16.75 -24.55 -30.31
C ASP A 613 -16.26 -25.97 -30.01
N PHE A 614 -17.20 -26.88 -29.74
CA PHE A 614 -16.92 -28.28 -29.39
C PHE A 614 -17.34 -29.25 -30.51
N SER A 615 -17.63 -28.74 -31.71
CA SER A 615 -18.04 -29.57 -32.85
C SER A 615 -16.98 -30.60 -33.27
N SER A 616 -15.72 -30.44 -32.85
CA SER A 616 -14.62 -31.38 -33.08
C SER A 616 -14.47 -32.46 -31.99
N VAL A 617 -15.26 -32.41 -30.92
CA VAL A 617 -15.21 -33.42 -29.85
C VAL A 617 -16.14 -34.58 -30.23
N GLU A 618 -15.55 -35.68 -30.65
CA GLU A 618 -16.26 -36.86 -31.14
C GLU A 618 -15.79 -38.10 -30.38
N ILE A 619 -16.69 -38.70 -29.59
CA ILE A 619 -16.37 -39.86 -28.75
C ILE A 619 -16.23 -41.14 -29.59
N LEU A 620 -17.07 -41.27 -30.62
CA LEU A 620 -17.06 -42.39 -31.54
C LEU A 620 -17.05 -41.86 -32.96
N THR A 621 -15.90 -41.95 -33.63
CA THR A 621 -15.77 -41.53 -35.02
C THR A 621 -16.59 -42.42 -35.95
N ASP A 622 -16.98 -41.90 -37.11
CA ASP A 622 -17.62 -42.68 -38.18
C ASP A 622 -16.84 -43.96 -38.55
N ASP A 623 -15.50 -43.91 -38.50
CA ASP A 623 -14.64 -45.06 -38.81
C ASP A 623 -14.66 -46.12 -37.69
N THR A 624 -14.59 -45.68 -36.42
CA THR A 624 -14.72 -46.56 -35.25
C THR A 624 -16.10 -47.21 -35.20
N ARG A 625 -17.14 -46.44 -35.50
CA ARG A 625 -18.52 -46.93 -35.63
C ARG A 625 -18.63 -48.00 -36.72
N GLN A 626 -17.99 -47.78 -37.86
CA GLN A 626 -17.99 -48.76 -38.95
C GLN A 626 -17.21 -50.02 -38.57
N THR A 627 -16.09 -49.91 -37.86
CA THR A 627 -15.32 -51.07 -37.36
C THR A 627 -16.14 -51.94 -36.39
N LEU A 628 -16.90 -51.32 -35.49
CA LEU A 628 -17.83 -52.02 -34.61
C LEU A 628 -18.95 -52.74 -35.40
N ILE A 629 -19.48 -52.10 -36.44
CA ILE A 629 -20.49 -52.71 -37.32
C ILE A 629 -19.91 -53.89 -38.11
N ASP A 630 -18.70 -53.74 -38.64
CA ASP A 630 -18.01 -54.80 -39.38
C ASP A 630 -17.70 -56.00 -38.47
N PHE A 631 -17.39 -55.77 -37.18
CA PHE A 631 -17.27 -56.85 -36.19
C PHE A 631 -18.59 -57.60 -36.00
N ARG A 632 -19.68 -56.85 -35.81
CA ARG A 632 -21.02 -57.42 -35.63
C ARG A 632 -21.48 -58.22 -36.84
N ASP A 633 -21.26 -57.68 -38.03
CA ASP A 633 -21.73 -58.25 -39.29
C ASP A 633 -20.79 -59.36 -39.82
N SER A 634 -19.71 -59.68 -39.09
CA SER A 634 -18.81 -60.77 -39.44
C SER A 634 -19.53 -62.13 -39.37
N PRO A 635 -19.19 -63.12 -40.22
CA PRO A 635 -19.87 -64.41 -40.25
C PRO A 635 -19.72 -65.27 -38.99
N ALA A 636 -18.98 -64.81 -37.97
CA ALA A 636 -18.62 -65.57 -36.79
C ALA A 636 -19.85 -66.03 -35.97
N ASP A 637 -20.92 -65.24 -35.92
CA ASP A 637 -22.17 -65.56 -35.23
C ASP A 637 -23.12 -66.45 -36.05
N THR A 638 -22.93 -66.51 -37.37
CA THR A 638 -23.78 -67.26 -38.30
C THR A 638 -23.46 -68.76 -38.35
N ILE A 639 -22.31 -69.17 -37.82
CA ILE A 639 -21.83 -70.56 -37.86
C ILE A 639 -22.61 -71.40 -36.83
N ASN A 640 -23.35 -72.39 -37.31
CA ASN A 640 -24.03 -73.33 -36.44
C ASN A 640 -23.11 -74.51 -36.06
N TRP A 641 -22.55 -74.42 -34.85
CA TRP A 641 -21.65 -75.43 -34.30
C TRP A 641 -22.33 -76.73 -33.81
N THR A 642 -23.67 -76.79 -33.76
CA THR A 642 -24.42 -77.92 -33.18
C THR A 642 -24.09 -79.24 -33.86
N TYR A 643 -24.11 -79.27 -35.19
CA TYR A 643 -23.86 -80.51 -35.93
C TYR A 643 -22.42 -80.99 -35.78
N PHE A 644 -21.47 -80.05 -35.73
CA PHE A 644 -20.06 -80.37 -35.58
C PHE A 644 -19.73 -80.86 -34.16
N THR A 645 -20.26 -80.19 -33.14
CA THR A 645 -20.13 -80.64 -31.74
C THR A 645 -20.81 -81.98 -31.46
N ASP A 646 -21.94 -82.28 -32.10
CA ASP A 646 -22.59 -83.60 -32.06
C ASP A 646 -21.70 -84.70 -32.67
N GLU A 647 -20.87 -84.38 -33.67
CA GLU A 647 -19.90 -85.33 -34.25
C GLU A 647 -18.71 -85.56 -33.33
N LEU A 648 -18.15 -84.50 -32.75
CA LEU A 648 -17.04 -84.59 -31.79
C LEU A 648 -17.39 -85.45 -30.58
N ALA A 649 -18.68 -85.49 -30.21
CA ALA A 649 -19.19 -86.32 -29.12
C ALA A 649 -19.38 -87.80 -29.48
N LYS A 650 -19.18 -88.21 -30.74
CA LYS A 650 -19.30 -89.63 -31.14
C LYS A 650 -18.04 -90.41 -30.76
N VAL A 651 -18.25 -91.69 -30.50
CA VAL A 651 -17.18 -92.69 -30.34
C VAL A 651 -16.37 -92.78 -31.64
N LEU A 652 -15.07 -92.52 -31.55
CA LEU A 652 -14.07 -92.60 -32.60
C LEU A 652 -13.84 -94.04 -33.06
N ILE A 653 -13.64 -94.99 -32.14
CA ILE A 653 -13.35 -96.40 -32.44
C ILE A 653 -14.28 -97.36 -31.69
N TYR A 654 -14.88 -98.28 -32.45
CA TYR A 654 -15.49 -99.47 -31.90
C TYR A 654 -14.47 -100.56 -31.61
N ASP A 655 -14.61 -101.23 -30.47
CA ASP A 655 -13.96 -102.50 -30.15
C ASP A 655 -15.03 -103.55 -29.78
N ALA A 656 -14.63 -104.81 -29.57
CA ALA A 656 -15.50 -105.95 -29.30
C ALA A 656 -16.38 -105.82 -28.05
N ASP A 657 -15.96 -105.03 -27.07
CA ASP A 657 -16.71 -104.76 -25.83
C ASP A 657 -17.73 -103.59 -25.98
N GLY A 658 -17.67 -102.86 -27.10
CA GLY A 658 -18.59 -101.77 -27.46
C GLY A 658 -18.24 -100.40 -26.86
N ASN A 659 -18.19 -99.37 -27.72
CA ASN A 659 -18.01 -97.93 -27.40
C ASN A 659 -16.90 -97.62 -26.36
N VAL A 660 -15.63 -97.94 -26.63
CA VAL A 660 -14.53 -97.74 -25.66
C VAL A 660 -13.45 -96.76 -26.14
N ASP A 661 -13.49 -96.27 -27.39
CA ASP A 661 -12.47 -95.38 -27.97
C ASP A 661 -11.04 -95.87 -27.75
N SER A 662 -10.87 -97.19 -27.82
CA SER A 662 -9.62 -97.84 -27.47
C SER A 662 -9.41 -99.09 -28.31
N LEU A 663 -8.18 -99.32 -28.72
CA LEU A 663 -7.70 -100.54 -29.37
C LEU A 663 -7.24 -101.60 -28.36
N SER A 664 -7.38 -101.32 -27.05
CA SER A 664 -6.83 -102.12 -25.96
C SER A 664 -7.33 -103.57 -25.90
N SER A 665 -8.57 -103.88 -26.28
CA SER A 665 -9.04 -105.28 -26.26
C SER A 665 -8.45 -106.07 -27.43
N LEU A 666 -8.26 -105.44 -28.59
CA LEU A 666 -7.52 -106.06 -29.70
C LEU A 666 -6.04 -106.28 -29.34
N ILE A 667 -5.38 -105.30 -28.72
CA ILE A 667 -4.01 -105.41 -28.21
C ILE A 667 -3.90 -106.58 -27.22
N THR A 668 -4.79 -106.64 -26.22
CA THR A 668 -4.83 -107.70 -25.21
C THR A 668 -5.06 -109.09 -25.84
N ALA A 669 -5.91 -109.17 -26.86
CA ALA A 669 -6.17 -110.40 -27.59
C ALA A 669 -4.94 -110.87 -28.38
N LEU A 670 -4.19 -109.95 -28.98
CA LEU A 670 -2.94 -110.24 -29.68
C LEU A 670 -1.85 -110.75 -28.74
N ASP A 671 -1.67 -110.11 -27.58
CA ASP A 671 -0.72 -110.56 -26.56
C ASP A 671 -1.06 -111.96 -26.04
N THR A 672 -2.35 -112.25 -25.88
CA THR A 672 -2.86 -113.57 -25.47
C THR A 672 -2.55 -114.64 -26.52
N ASP A 673 -2.84 -114.36 -27.80
CA ASP A 673 -2.55 -115.27 -28.91
C ASP A 673 -1.02 -115.46 -29.08
N ALA A 674 -0.22 -114.42 -28.88
CA ALA A 674 1.25 -114.47 -28.93
C ALA A 674 1.85 -115.33 -27.81
N ALA A 675 1.26 -115.31 -26.61
CA ALA A 675 1.67 -116.16 -25.49
C ALA A 675 1.23 -117.63 -25.66
N ALA A 676 0.16 -117.89 -26.42
CA ALA A 676 -0.41 -119.22 -26.63
C ALA A 676 0.22 -119.98 -27.80
N THR A 677 0.80 -119.30 -28.80
CA THR A 677 1.40 -119.96 -29.97
C THR A 677 2.72 -120.67 -29.64
N SER A 678 2.96 -121.83 -30.28
CA SER A 678 4.21 -122.59 -30.14
C SER A 678 5.34 -122.14 -31.08
N SER A 679 5.04 -121.21 -32.00
CA SER A 679 5.96 -120.70 -33.02
C SER A 679 6.60 -119.40 -32.57
N SER A 680 7.92 -119.38 -32.42
CA SER A 680 8.63 -118.16 -31.98
C SER A 680 8.52 -117.03 -33.01
N SER A 681 8.44 -117.33 -34.31
CA SER A 681 8.28 -116.31 -35.36
C SER A 681 6.89 -115.68 -35.34
N ASP A 682 5.84 -116.48 -35.10
CA ASP A 682 4.46 -115.99 -35.07
C ASP A 682 4.19 -115.20 -33.79
N ALA A 683 4.77 -115.63 -32.65
CA ALA A 683 4.75 -114.87 -31.40
C ALA A 683 5.41 -113.49 -31.57
N THR A 684 6.58 -113.40 -32.22
CA THR A 684 7.22 -112.10 -32.50
C THR A 684 6.34 -111.23 -33.39
N ALA A 685 5.81 -111.77 -34.49
CA ALA A 685 4.95 -110.99 -35.40
C ALA A 685 3.66 -110.47 -34.73
N LEU A 686 3.05 -111.24 -33.83
CA LEU A 686 1.88 -110.79 -33.06
C LEU A 686 2.24 -109.72 -32.02
N ASN A 687 3.38 -109.84 -31.33
CA ASN A 687 3.87 -108.81 -30.42
C ASN A 687 4.26 -107.52 -31.15
N ASP A 688 4.83 -107.60 -32.36
CA ASP A 688 5.15 -106.43 -33.18
C ASP A 688 3.87 -105.69 -33.59
N ILE A 689 2.83 -106.41 -34.04
CA ILE A 689 1.52 -105.83 -34.36
C ILE A 689 0.84 -105.24 -33.11
N SER A 690 0.98 -105.90 -31.96
CA SER A 690 0.48 -105.39 -30.67
C SER A 690 1.16 -104.06 -30.29
N ALA A 691 2.48 -103.97 -30.44
CA ALA A 691 3.24 -102.74 -30.21
C ALA A 691 2.90 -101.63 -31.21
N ASP A 692 2.66 -101.97 -32.49
CA ASP A 692 2.22 -101.00 -33.50
C ASP A 692 0.82 -100.44 -33.18
N LEU A 693 -0.11 -101.27 -32.70
CA LEU A 693 -1.44 -100.82 -32.25
C LEU A 693 -1.37 -100.00 -30.96
N GLN A 694 -0.49 -100.35 -30.02
CA GLN A 694 -0.24 -99.56 -28.81
C GLN A 694 0.29 -98.17 -29.18
N THR A 695 1.25 -98.11 -30.10
CA THR A 695 1.78 -96.84 -30.62
C THR A 695 0.68 -96.03 -31.31
N LEU A 696 -0.18 -96.69 -32.11
CA LEU A 696 -1.30 -96.03 -32.77
C LEU A 696 -2.35 -95.51 -31.77
N GLN A 697 -2.60 -96.23 -30.67
CA GLN A 697 -3.46 -95.77 -29.58
C GLN A 697 -2.90 -94.51 -28.94
N ASP A 698 -1.65 -94.58 -28.45
CA ASP A 698 -1.05 -93.53 -27.63
C ASP A 698 -0.75 -92.26 -28.46
N ASP A 699 -0.23 -92.43 -29.69
CA ASP A 699 0.26 -91.29 -30.50
C ASP A 699 -0.83 -90.65 -31.37
N ILE A 700 -1.94 -91.34 -31.64
CA ILE A 700 -2.97 -90.87 -32.57
C ILE A 700 -4.37 -90.91 -31.97
N VAL A 701 -4.83 -92.04 -31.41
CA VAL A 701 -6.20 -92.15 -30.88
C VAL A 701 -6.40 -91.24 -29.67
N ASP A 702 -5.50 -91.28 -28.69
CA ASP A 702 -5.60 -90.43 -27.49
C ASP A 702 -5.47 -88.94 -27.84
N VAL A 703 -4.60 -88.61 -28.80
CA VAL A 703 -4.44 -87.24 -29.33
C VAL A 703 -5.74 -86.76 -29.99
N LEU A 704 -6.36 -87.58 -30.85
CA LEU A 704 -7.63 -87.23 -31.50
C LEU A 704 -8.79 -87.03 -30.50
N LEU A 705 -8.82 -87.78 -29.40
CA LEU A 705 -9.82 -87.60 -28.35
C LEU A 705 -9.58 -86.30 -27.56
N GLN A 706 -8.32 -85.96 -27.33
CA GLN A 706 -7.92 -84.70 -26.70
C GLN A 706 -8.26 -83.51 -27.61
N ASP A 707 -7.88 -83.57 -28.89
CA ASP A 707 -8.20 -82.55 -29.89
C ASP A 707 -9.72 -82.33 -29.99
N ALA A 708 -10.53 -83.40 -30.01
CA ALA A 708 -11.99 -83.29 -30.03
C ALA A 708 -12.55 -82.60 -28.78
N SER A 709 -11.98 -82.87 -27.59
CA SER A 709 -12.35 -82.19 -26.35
C SER A 709 -11.94 -80.71 -26.36
N ASP A 710 -10.76 -80.40 -26.86
CA ASP A 710 -10.22 -79.04 -26.91
C ASP A 710 -11.00 -78.18 -27.91
N ILE A 711 -11.32 -78.72 -29.10
CA ILE A 711 -12.20 -78.06 -30.08
C ILE A 711 -13.59 -77.81 -29.47
N ALA A 712 -14.18 -78.79 -28.79
CA ALA A 712 -15.48 -78.61 -28.14
C ALA A 712 -15.45 -77.52 -27.06
N SER A 713 -14.35 -77.43 -26.30
CA SER A 713 -14.14 -76.36 -25.32
C SER A 713 -13.99 -75.00 -25.97
N GLU A 714 -13.19 -74.88 -27.04
CA GLU A 714 -13.02 -73.63 -27.77
C GLU A 714 -14.31 -73.17 -28.45
N ILE A 715 -15.13 -74.08 -28.96
CA ILE A 715 -16.47 -73.75 -29.48
C ILE A 715 -17.38 -73.17 -28.39
N VAL A 716 -17.30 -73.67 -27.14
CA VAL A 716 -18.06 -73.09 -26.01
C VAL A 716 -17.56 -71.68 -25.69
N THR A 717 -16.25 -71.46 -25.70
CA THR A 717 -15.67 -70.11 -25.52
C THR A 717 -16.11 -69.18 -26.64
N LEU A 718 -15.99 -69.62 -27.89
CA LEU A 718 -16.36 -68.87 -29.09
C LEU A 718 -17.85 -68.51 -29.10
N THR A 719 -18.74 -69.46 -28.81
CA THR A 719 -20.19 -69.20 -28.68
C THR A 719 -20.50 -68.23 -27.55
N GLY A 720 -19.73 -68.26 -26.46
CA GLY A 720 -19.81 -67.26 -25.39
C GLY A 720 -19.54 -65.84 -25.87
N TYR A 721 -18.61 -65.64 -26.80
CA TYR A 721 -18.38 -64.34 -27.44
C TYR A 721 -19.45 -64.04 -28.49
N THR A 722 -19.70 -64.96 -29.43
CA THR A 722 -20.57 -64.70 -30.59
C THR A 722 -22.05 -64.54 -30.25
N ASP A 723 -22.56 -65.20 -29.21
CA ASP A 723 -23.95 -65.06 -28.77
C ASP A 723 -24.30 -63.64 -28.26
N VAL A 724 -23.28 -62.88 -27.85
CA VAL A 724 -23.44 -61.53 -27.29
C VAL A 724 -22.89 -60.42 -28.19
N ILE A 725 -22.26 -60.74 -29.34
CA ILE A 725 -21.69 -59.74 -30.27
C ILE A 725 -22.73 -58.67 -30.62
N ASP A 726 -23.92 -59.10 -31.05
CA ASP A 726 -25.03 -58.21 -31.42
C ASP A 726 -25.42 -57.26 -30.28
N THR A 727 -25.53 -57.79 -29.06
CA THR A 727 -25.94 -56.99 -27.90
C THR A 727 -24.84 -56.03 -27.50
N ASN A 728 -23.61 -56.53 -27.36
CA ASN A 728 -22.46 -55.74 -26.92
C ASN A 728 -22.13 -54.62 -27.91
N VAL A 729 -22.10 -54.88 -29.22
CA VAL A 729 -21.83 -53.84 -30.22
C VAL A 729 -22.91 -52.77 -30.22
N ASN A 730 -24.19 -53.17 -30.23
CA ASN A 730 -25.29 -52.21 -30.26
C ASN A 730 -25.35 -51.38 -28.96
N ASP A 731 -25.08 -51.99 -27.81
CA ASP A 731 -25.00 -51.29 -26.52
C ASP A 731 -23.81 -50.31 -26.48
N THR A 732 -22.63 -50.71 -26.99
CA THR A 732 -21.46 -49.81 -27.09
C THR A 732 -21.74 -48.62 -28.00
N ILE A 733 -22.34 -48.82 -29.18
CA ILE A 733 -22.72 -47.73 -30.08
C ILE A 733 -23.76 -46.83 -29.39
N ALA A 734 -24.79 -47.40 -28.75
CA ALA A 734 -25.82 -46.62 -28.07
C ALA A 734 -25.28 -45.81 -26.88
N ASN A 735 -24.34 -46.38 -26.11
CA ASN A 735 -23.67 -45.68 -25.01
C ASN A 735 -22.83 -44.50 -25.53
N ALA A 736 -22.09 -44.70 -26.63
CA ALA A 736 -21.32 -43.65 -27.27
C ALA A 736 -22.21 -42.55 -27.86
N GLU A 737 -23.30 -42.90 -28.56
CA GLU A 737 -24.28 -41.94 -29.10
C GLU A 737 -24.94 -41.16 -27.95
N THR A 738 -25.28 -41.81 -26.83
CA THR A 738 -25.84 -41.14 -25.64
C THR A 738 -24.84 -40.17 -25.00
N ALA A 739 -23.55 -40.55 -24.94
CA ALA A 739 -22.49 -39.69 -24.44
C ALA A 739 -22.26 -38.48 -25.35
N GLN A 740 -22.26 -38.68 -26.68
CA GLN A 740 -22.16 -37.59 -27.65
C GLN A 740 -23.36 -36.64 -27.55
N ASP A 741 -24.59 -37.17 -27.52
CA ASP A 741 -25.81 -36.37 -27.30
C ASP A 741 -25.74 -35.58 -25.99
N TYR A 742 -25.15 -36.15 -24.94
CA TYR A 742 -24.97 -35.44 -23.68
C TYR A 742 -23.99 -34.27 -23.83
N ILE A 743 -22.87 -34.45 -24.53
CA ILE A 743 -21.93 -33.36 -24.83
C ILE A 743 -22.65 -32.29 -25.65
N ASP A 744 -23.26 -32.64 -26.78
CA ASP A 744 -23.87 -31.69 -27.73
C ASP A 744 -24.97 -30.83 -27.08
N ASN A 745 -25.74 -31.42 -26.16
CA ASN A 745 -26.85 -30.73 -25.50
C ASN A 745 -26.46 -30.00 -24.20
N ASN A 746 -25.39 -30.41 -23.51
CA ASN A 746 -25.06 -29.89 -22.18
C ASN A 746 -23.74 -29.10 -22.12
N VAL A 747 -22.81 -29.27 -23.08
CA VAL A 747 -21.50 -28.62 -23.05
C VAL A 747 -21.61 -27.10 -22.93
N GLY A 748 -22.51 -26.48 -23.71
CA GLY A 748 -22.73 -25.02 -23.64
C GLY A 748 -23.21 -24.55 -22.27
N THR A 749 -24.12 -25.29 -21.61
CA THR A 749 -24.57 -24.96 -20.24
C THR A 749 -23.49 -25.17 -19.19
N VAL A 750 -22.66 -26.21 -19.34
CA VAL A 750 -21.55 -26.48 -18.41
C VAL A 750 -20.46 -25.42 -18.55
N VAL A 751 -20.11 -25.05 -19.79
CA VAL A 751 -19.18 -23.95 -20.08
C VAL A 751 -19.68 -22.65 -19.48
N GLN A 752 -20.94 -22.28 -19.72
CA GLN A 752 -21.51 -21.05 -19.15
C GLN A 752 -21.48 -21.03 -17.62
N ALA A 753 -21.75 -22.16 -16.96
CA ALA A 753 -21.63 -22.25 -15.51
C ALA A 753 -20.20 -21.99 -15.03
N SER A 754 -19.20 -22.59 -15.69
CA SER A 754 -17.78 -22.38 -15.36
C SER A 754 -17.28 -20.97 -15.72
N VAL A 755 -17.81 -20.36 -16.80
CA VAL A 755 -17.49 -19.00 -17.21
C VAL A 755 -17.97 -17.97 -16.19
N VAL A 756 -19.10 -18.21 -15.50
CA VAL A 756 -19.59 -17.31 -14.43
C VAL A 756 -18.61 -17.25 -13.25
N ASP A 757 -18.11 -18.40 -12.80
CA ASP A 757 -17.13 -18.44 -11.70
C ASP A 757 -15.79 -17.80 -12.14
N TYR A 758 -15.40 -18.03 -13.40
CA TYR A 758 -14.22 -17.46 -14.01
C TYR A 758 -14.31 -15.94 -14.18
N SER A 759 -15.43 -15.40 -14.66
CA SER A 759 -15.64 -13.96 -14.81
C SER A 759 -15.64 -13.26 -13.45
N ALA A 760 -16.28 -13.86 -12.44
CA ALA A 760 -16.27 -13.34 -11.08
C ALA A 760 -14.85 -13.26 -10.49
N ARG A 761 -14.00 -14.27 -10.77
CA ARG A 761 -12.60 -14.28 -10.36
C ARG A 761 -11.78 -13.19 -11.07
N VAL A 762 -11.88 -13.11 -12.40
CA VAL A 762 -11.13 -12.15 -13.20
C VAL A 762 -11.53 -10.70 -12.89
N LEU A 763 -12.83 -10.42 -12.78
CA LEU A 763 -13.35 -9.10 -12.39
C LEU A 763 -13.11 -8.76 -10.92
N GLY A 764 -12.90 -9.77 -10.07
CA GLY A 764 -12.58 -9.59 -8.66
C GLY A 764 -11.19 -9.00 -8.41
N TYR A 765 -10.23 -9.12 -9.33
CA TYR A 765 -8.89 -8.53 -9.13
C TYR A 765 -8.91 -7.00 -9.18
N PRO A 766 -9.49 -6.35 -10.21
CA PRO A 766 -9.67 -4.90 -10.19
C PRO A 766 -10.49 -4.42 -8.99
N GLU A 767 -11.52 -5.15 -8.55
CA GLU A 767 -12.33 -4.77 -7.38
C GLU A 767 -11.51 -4.71 -6.09
N GLN A 768 -10.64 -5.72 -5.89
CA GLN A 768 -9.69 -5.76 -4.78
C GLN A 768 -8.70 -4.60 -4.86
N PHE A 769 -8.17 -4.31 -6.06
CA PHE A 769 -7.26 -3.17 -6.25
C PHE A 769 -7.93 -1.85 -5.92
N VAL A 770 -9.14 -1.59 -6.43
CA VAL A 770 -9.82 -0.33 -6.15
C VAL A 770 -10.15 -0.20 -4.67
N THR A 771 -10.55 -1.28 -4.00
CA THR A 771 -10.77 -1.29 -2.54
C THR A 771 -9.48 -0.95 -1.78
N TYR A 772 -8.37 -1.57 -2.17
CA TYR A 772 -7.05 -1.30 -1.59
C TYR A 772 -6.62 0.15 -1.82
N ALA A 773 -6.64 0.62 -3.08
CA ALA A 773 -6.23 1.97 -3.45
C ALA A 773 -7.09 3.04 -2.76
N THR A 774 -8.41 2.80 -2.64
CA THR A 774 -9.34 3.66 -1.90
C THR A 774 -8.94 3.74 -0.43
N ASN A 775 -8.70 2.59 0.21
CA ASN A 775 -8.31 2.56 1.62
C ASN A 775 -6.97 3.27 1.86
N GLU A 776 -5.96 2.99 1.04
CA GLU A 776 -4.64 3.65 1.18
C GLU A 776 -4.76 5.15 0.97
N LEU A 777 -5.54 5.61 -0.01
CA LEU A 777 -5.76 7.02 -0.25
C LEU A 777 -6.47 7.72 0.91
N GLU A 778 -7.50 7.10 1.49
CA GLU A 778 -8.28 7.68 2.60
C GLU A 778 -7.52 7.66 3.93
N THR A 779 -6.60 6.70 4.14
CA THR A 779 -6.06 6.43 5.48
C THR A 779 -4.55 6.61 5.62
N THR A 780 -3.77 6.39 4.57
CA THR A 780 -2.31 6.33 4.67
C THR A 780 -1.57 7.34 3.78
N ILE A 781 -1.97 7.46 2.51
CA ILE A 781 -1.23 8.22 1.50
C ILE A 781 -1.13 9.70 1.87
N GLY A 782 0.08 10.24 1.81
CA GLY A 782 0.35 11.65 2.07
C GLY A 782 -0.01 12.05 3.50
N GLY A 783 0.35 11.24 4.50
CA GLY A 783 0.15 11.59 5.91
C GLY A 783 0.67 13.01 6.22
N CYS A 784 -0.24 13.93 6.55
CA CYS A 784 0.06 15.36 6.41
C CYS A 784 0.68 16.02 7.65
N ARG A 785 1.22 15.25 8.60
CA ARG A 785 1.96 15.80 9.76
C ARG A 785 3.12 16.73 9.40
N PRO A 786 3.90 16.51 8.32
CA PRO A 786 4.93 17.46 7.89
C PRO A 786 4.37 18.84 7.57
N VAL A 787 3.15 18.92 7.02
CA VAL A 787 2.46 20.20 6.72
C VAL A 787 2.12 20.95 8.00
N TYR A 788 1.62 20.25 9.01
CA TYR A 788 1.36 20.85 10.33
C TYR A 788 2.65 21.33 11.00
N ASN A 789 3.71 20.53 10.95
CA ASN A 789 5.01 20.91 11.49
C ASN A 789 5.53 22.19 10.83
N LEU A 790 5.44 22.29 9.49
CA LEU A 790 5.80 23.50 8.75
C LEU A 790 5.01 24.73 9.18
N TRP A 791 3.68 24.60 9.28
CA TRP A 791 2.81 25.66 9.76
C TRP A 791 3.21 26.13 11.17
N ASN A 792 3.33 25.18 12.09
CA ASN A 792 3.66 25.44 13.49
C ASN A 792 5.04 26.11 13.63
N GLN A 793 6.03 25.66 12.85
CA GLN A 793 7.38 26.25 12.83
C GLN A 793 7.36 27.66 12.24
N ALA A 794 6.64 27.90 11.14
CA ALA A 794 6.55 29.21 10.51
C ALA A 794 5.92 30.26 11.44
N VAL A 795 4.76 29.93 12.04
CA VAL A 795 4.05 30.82 12.96
C VAL A 795 4.88 31.12 14.20
N ASN A 796 5.45 30.11 14.85
CA ASN A 796 6.22 30.31 16.07
C ASN A 796 7.56 31.02 15.79
N THR A 797 8.19 30.80 14.64
CA THR A 797 9.40 31.55 14.24
C THR A 797 9.11 33.05 14.16
N LEU A 798 7.99 33.43 13.54
CA LEU A 798 7.60 34.84 13.40
C LEU A 798 7.14 35.43 14.74
N CYS A 799 6.21 34.77 15.44
CA CYS A 799 5.55 35.31 16.62
C CYS A 799 6.40 35.18 17.90
N ILE A 800 7.08 34.05 18.09
CA ILE A 800 7.86 33.79 19.31
C ILE A 800 9.33 34.17 19.11
N GLY A 801 9.94 33.78 17.99
CA GLY A 801 11.35 34.07 17.71
C GLY A 801 11.62 35.56 17.51
N ILE A 802 10.87 36.18 16.59
CA ILE A 802 11.13 37.54 16.12
C ILE A 802 10.32 38.58 16.90
N LEU A 803 9.00 38.43 16.98
CA LEU A 803 8.13 39.49 17.52
C LEU A 803 8.31 39.70 19.04
N ARG A 804 8.47 38.65 19.84
CA ARG A 804 8.78 38.80 21.28
C ARG A 804 10.06 39.61 21.49
N SER A 805 11.11 39.31 20.72
CA SER A 805 12.37 40.07 20.73
C SER A 805 12.16 41.55 20.41
N PHE A 806 11.35 41.84 19.39
CA PHE A 806 10.98 43.21 19.02
C PHE A 806 10.21 43.92 20.14
N ASN A 807 9.29 43.21 20.81
CA ASN A 807 8.55 43.76 21.94
C ASN A 807 9.43 43.99 23.18
N GLY A 808 10.45 43.16 23.36
CA GLY A 808 11.47 43.34 24.39
C GLY A 808 12.22 44.66 24.28
N LEU A 809 12.43 45.19 23.07
CA LEU A 809 13.11 46.47 22.84
C LEU A 809 12.35 47.64 23.44
N TRP A 810 11.10 47.86 23.05
CA TRP A 810 10.34 49.00 23.58
C TRP A 810 10.05 48.84 25.08
N PHE A 811 9.83 47.60 25.54
CA PHE A 811 9.54 47.34 26.95
C PHE A 811 10.71 47.74 27.85
N THR A 812 11.93 47.33 27.50
CA THR A 812 13.13 47.62 28.31
C THR A 812 13.56 49.09 28.21
N LEU A 813 13.39 49.74 27.06
CA LEU A 813 13.60 51.20 26.94
C LEU A 813 12.57 51.99 27.76
N GLY A 814 11.29 51.61 27.67
CA GLY A 814 10.21 52.20 28.45
C GLY A 814 10.43 52.05 29.95
N TRP A 815 10.83 50.85 30.39
CA TRP A 815 11.25 50.58 31.76
C TRP A 815 12.35 51.54 32.22
N CYS A 816 13.40 51.73 31.41
CA CYS A 816 14.49 52.65 31.76
C CYS A 816 13.99 54.09 31.90
N ILE A 817 13.13 54.56 31.00
CA ILE A 817 12.57 55.93 31.04
C ILE A 817 11.74 56.16 32.31
N VAL A 818 10.89 55.20 32.69
CA VAL A 818 10.05 55.30 33.89
C VAL A 818 10.90 55.54 35.14
N PHE A 819 12.03 54.82 35.29
CA PHE A 819 12.93 54.97 36.43
C PHE A 819 13.96 56.11 36.27
N PHE A 820 14.21 56.59 35.06
CA PHE A 820 14.99 57.82 34.85
C PHE A 820 14.30 59.06 35.42
N MET A 821 12.96 59.12 35.46
CA MET A 821 12.22 60.23 36.07
C MET A 821 12.53 60.43 37.56
N PRO A 822 12.35 59.42 38.45
CA PRO A 822 12.74 59.56 39.85
C PRO A 822 14.26 59.73 40.00
N ALA A 823 15.10 59.05 39.20
CA ALA A 823 16.54 59.23 39.25
C ALA A 823 16.96 60.68 38.95
N LEU A 824 16.32 61.33 37.97
CA LEU A 824 16.51 62.75 37.67
C LEU A 824 16.16 63.64 38.86
N ILE A 825 14.97 63.45 39.44
CA ILE A 825 14.47 64.28 40.54
C ILE A 825 15.40 64.15 41.76
N PHE A 826 15.68 62.93 42.19
CA PHE A 826 16.50 62.69 43.37
C PHE A 826 17.97 63.03 43.12
N GLY A 827 18.50 62.77 41.92
CA GLY A 827 19.85 63.16 41.52
C GLY A 827 20.07 64.66 41.59
N VAL A 828 19.15 65.47 41.04
CA VAL A 828 19.23 66.94 41.11
C VAL A 828 19.07 67.45 42.55
N LYS A 829 18.15 66.88 43.33
CA LYS A 829 17.95 67.26 44.75
C LYS A 829 19.18 66.93 45.59
N LEU A 830 19.78 65.77 45.37
CA LEU A 830 20.96 65.30 46.08
C LEU A 830 22.23 66.07 45.66
N ALA A 831 22.33 66.47 44.39
CA ALA A 831 23.40 67.34 43.92
C ALA A 831 23.45 68.69 44.65
N LYS A 832 22.28 69.25 45.03
CA LYS A 832 22.25 70.45 45.89
C LYS A 832 22.88 70.18 47.24
N TYR A 833 22.73 68.98 47.81
CA TYR A 833 23.45 68.68 49.03
C TYR A 833 24.93 68.56 48.74
N PHE A 834 25.42 67.80 47.75
CA PHE A 834 26.86 67.52 47.63
C PHE A 834 27.74 68.66 47.10
N ARG A 835 27.21 69.61 46.32
CA ARG A 835 28.00 70.73 45.75
C ARG A 835 28.44 71.75 46.81
N THR A 836 29.60 72.35 46.59
CA THR A 836 30.05 73.52 47.35
C THR A 836 29.17 74.72 46.97
N MET A 837 28.64 75.41 47.99
CA MET A 837 27.80 76.59 47.82
C MET A 837 28.63 77.87 47.91
N ASP A 838 28.17 78.95 47.27
CA ASP A 838 28.80 80.27 47.35
C ASP A 838 28.37 81.01 48.64
N THR A 839 27.17 80.70 49.18
CA THR A 839 26.61 81.34 50.40
C THR A 839 25.79 80.36 51.23
N SER A 840 25.67 80.58 52.54
CA SER A 840 24.81 79.80 53.47
C SER A 840 24.24 80.69 54.58
N ASP A 841 23.13 80.28 55.21
CA ASP A 841 22.50 81.05 56.30
C ASP A 841 23.47 81.23 57.49
N GLY A 842 23.73 82.48 57.86
CA GLY A 842 24.73 82.88 58.86
C GLY A 842 25.77 83.88 58.34
N TYR A 843 25.87 84.05 57.02
CA TYR A 843 26.62 85.13 56.36
C TYR A 843 25.63 86.10 55.68
N SER A 844 25.17 87.12 56.41
CA SER A 844 24.47 88.27 55.83
C SER A 844 25.03 89.56 56.43
N ASP A 845 25.69 90.33 55.56
CA ASP A 845 25.88 91.79 55.56
C ASP A 845 26.33 92.46 56.86
N ASN A 846 27.65 92.69 57.03
CA ASN A 846 28.22 93.71 57.93
C ASN A 846 29.70 94.04 57.61
N ASP A 847 30.07 94.20 56.34
CA ASP A 847 31.43 94.69 55.95
C ASP A 847 31.43 96.18 55.54
N ASP A 848 30.52 96.97 56.11
CA ASP A 848 30.60 98.44 56.11
C ASP A 848 30.68 98.94 57.57
N PHE A 849 31.78 98.68 58.28
CA PHE A 849 32.16 99.55 59.38
C PHE A 849 33.69 99.63 59.53
N GLU A 850 34.13 100.87 59.56
CA GLU A 850 35.49 101.37 59.55
C GLU A 850 36.38 100.78 60.65
N MET A 851 37.64 100.58 60.30
CA MET A 851 38.73 100.41 61.25
C MET A 851 38.84 101.62 62.18
N GLN A 852 38.55 101.43 63.47
CA GLN A 852 39.17 102.22 64.54
C GLN A 852 39.50 101.36 65.76
N GLY A 853 40.72 101.54 66.26
CA GLY A 853 40.97 101.48 67.70
C GLY A 853 41.66 100.24 68.25
N GLN A 854 42.99 100.22 68.16
CA GLN A 854 43.87 99.52 69.10
C GLN A 854 43.44 99.72 70.57
N GLN A 855 43.50 98.66 71.40
CA GLN A 855 44.43 98.52 72.54
C GLN A 855 43.91 97.51 73.60
N HIS A 856 44.70 96.45 73.76
CA HIS A 856 45.30 95.97 75.01
C HIS A 856 44.46 95.61 76.28
N TYR A 857 44.89 94.46 76.83
CA TYR A 857 44.91 94.02 78.24
C TYR A 857 43.69 93.30 78.85
N GLY A 858 43.97 92.09 79.37
CA GLY A 858 43.73 91.84 80.81
C GLY A 858 42.69 90.80 81.20
N ASN A 859 43.18 89.58 81.47
CA ASN A 859 42.87 88.72 82.62
C ASN A 859 41.42 88.46 83.11
N LYS A 860 41.09 87.16 83.09
CA LYS A 860 40.68 86.29 84.22
C LYS A 860 39.48 86.66 85.10
N VAL A 861 38.53 85.71 85.11
CA VAL A 861 37.90 85.01 86.26
C VAL A 861 37.32 85.86 87.39
N ALA A 862 36.06 85.59 87.73
CA ALA A 862 35.57 85.60 89.12
C ALA A 862 34.24 84.81 89.23
N PRO A 863 33.75 84.44 90.43
CA PRO A 863 34.36 83.44 91.31
C PRO A 863 33.29 82.46 91.87
N THR A 864 33.75 81.41 92.54
CA THR A 864 33.02 80.79 93.64
C THR A 864 33.19 81.64 94.91
N THR A 865 32.09 82.21 95.41
CA THR A 865 31.70 82.30 96.84
C THR A 865 30.37 83.07 96.93
N GLY A 866 29.40 82.47 97.62
CA GLY A 866 28.15 83.11 98.06
C GLY A 866 26.99 83.01 97.09
#